data_AF-A0A843B1K5-F1
#
_entry.id   AF-A0A843B1K5-F1
#
_cell.length_a   1.000
_cell.length_b   1.000
_cell.length_c   1.000
_cell.angle_alpha   90.00
_cell.angle_beta   90.00
_cell.angle_gamma   90.00
#
_symmetry.space_group_name_H-M   'P 1'
#
loop_
_entity.id
_entity.type
_entity.pdbx_description
1 polymer ?
#
loop_
_entity_poly.entity_id
_entity_poly.type
_entity_poly.pdbx_seq_one_letter_code
_entity_poly.pdbx_strand_id
1 'polypeptide(L)'
;MNRFGEVLRGERSTILFAATLLSLVLSSIALSAFLLRSGVANAGDLTWPYFNEPGLTGLYIHNSQAGIIPNQMIIYSWLFYLPVDTAIQERLLFFGTFMLMGVFCYYATFRVLQHEGAGRRLTYVLAGASTVAYIFCPLNFYYVVDLFLLVGYALLPALLYTLLKFIWSERSGRDIALYGVLTGIIITASSGDPRWPVWNIFLVVLILFLMLAMDRFRGVLRGTGYLSVAVVSFVALSAFWILPTLFVPDQATLLARPNLSVNFYYVLNKYASLSNALVFQADFWTPARELFNLENGLLMSLYKMAQLVLPALALLSLLFFRKNRLVISLFIVSLIVLLLASAPLSPLQFIKDGYQYFVFNLPFGIAFRTSYKWLLLMAYPMVLLASYGILGFSRWLSTVNLTDLWRKLEPRTITRYVTAALVVLLVASSLIATWPMATGDFGGVISPKDLSSDYTRTYDLIEEQAGGDWNFKILYLPSNPHSGFKAPGLADSPYLHYLMTLLNKGNISKLGSALAPLGAKYIILDKTTYLDNRLENGLKNQSDLSVSFEGEQLMVLENERYSDQFRFSDLAMNFDSIDSGAARSAWDDWIQTDQAIMDLEGAFSSTPYVIMGPGYPYDLMVRSSETSSPFLYIPYYGDQSWQFITTYNPSNYDWINQLDSVGMENWNLDFGEGLAYVDANLTIPEDLPLPNSALVKNYDLTDRETVQEFVRSNYPEQFDAKQVLRWNGDSMRVMLLNATSGWKTVRSPLVEIDTNQTYTLTTEIRSQSGFDIHFKVAEYDENGSLMSVKPYYGLGSGEIDRTAVRLNYKTEDPEVRYISLQIWHGSNPTTPLPNTFWVDYVSIYNTTGLLRPPQLDGRISVDGEGQYRLYVRALNSPLGGNITVAIDGKAVGLGTSSDDTSLDWMYGGTLELTSGAHDVTILSNDGVNAVNMISLIKEDEYNALLSRYNAQLANKALIYVLHSNDPGNDHRSDLNASIGPADQYQVVKKEIEIFQPADYVAYASSENISTLYVDGNAAGTMDGNGRYLILHLDVGRHNVTILSEDPNYQADEILLFSANAGVNLAQLDSFYQASGKVVKVIEAGTSAYRLDVTSQGSSFLVFTHAFDSGWTVSSSDGSITQASSVPVNTAENGFVLQINGSADLVVSYSPDHLYNLGMAISLTSALVITISAVLFYIWGDRLRSLCPRLRRAR
;
A
#
# COMPACT_ATOMS: atom_id res chain seq x y z
N MET A 1 -10.63 -45.76 42.16
CA MET A 1 -10.96 -44.90 41.00
C MET A 1 -11.34 -43.47 41.40
N ASN A 2 -12.22 -43.22 42.38
CA ASN A 2 -12.58 -41.84 42.81
C ASN A 2 -11.37 -40.99 43.27
N ARG A 3 -10.45 -41.54 44.09
CA ARG A 3 -9.19 -40.84 44.46
C ARG A 3 -8.31 -40.46 43.26
N PHE A 4 -8.34 -41.23 42.17
CA PHE A 4 -7.52 -40.95 40.98
C PHE A 4 -8.14 -39.82 40.14
N GLY A 5 -9.48 -39.70 40.15
CA GLY A 5 -10.20 -38.58 39.52
C GLY A 5 -9.97 -37.25 40.23
N GLU A 6 -9.91 -37.24 41.56
CA GLU A 6 -9.60 -36.03 42.34
C GLU A 6 -8.17 -35.54 42.11
N VAL A 7 -7.19 -36.46 42.04
CA VAL A 7 -5.79 -36.13 41.75
C VAL A 7 -5.64 -35.51 40.36
N LEU A 8 -6.34 -36.05 39.35
CA LEU A 8 -6.32 -35.50 37.98
C LEU A 8 -7.00 -34.13 37.86
N ARG A 9 -8.03 -33.86 38.68
CA ARG A 9 -8.66 -32.53 38.74
C ARG A 9 -7.71 -31.50 39.36
N GLY A 10 -7.05 -31.85 40.47
CA GLY A 10 -6.08 -30.98 41.13
C GLY A 10 -4.89 -30.63 40.24
N GLU A 11 -4.39 -31.58 39.43
CA GLU A 11 -3.24 -31.34 38.55
C GLU A 11 -3.56 -30.33 37.44
N ARG A 12 -4.74 -30.42 36.82
CA ARG A 12 -5.14 -29.48 35.77
C ARG A 12 -5.25 -28.05 36.29
N SER A 13 -5.84 -27.86 37.47
CA SER A 13 -5.91 -26.54 38.10
C SER A 13 -4.53 -26.00 38.44
N THR A 14 -3.58 -26.84 38.90
CA THR A 14 -2.22 -26.37 39.19
C THR A 14 -1.47 -25.94 37.93
N ILE A 15 -1.62 -26.65 36.81
CA ILE A 15 -0.97 -26.27 35.54
C ILE A 15 -1.54 -24.95 35.03
N LEU A 16 -2.88 -24.81 35.02
CA LEU A 16 -3.53 -23.57 34.56
C LEU A 16 -3.19 -22.39 35.46
N PHE A 17 -3.14 -22.60 36.78
CA PHE A 17 -2.72 -21.57 37.73
C PHE A 17 -1.27 -21.12 37.47
N ALA A 18 -0.34 -22.06 37.27
CA ALA A 18 1.05 -21.74 36.95
C ALA A 18 1.17 -20.98 35.61
N ALA A 19 0.42 -21.42 34.59
CA ALA A 19 0.36 -20.75 33.29
C ALA A 19 -0.14 -19.30 33.44
N THR A 20 -1.24 -19.11 34.17
CA THR A 20 -1.88 -17.80 34.38
C THR A 20 -0.96 -16.87 35.16
N LEU A 21 -0.38 -17.35 36.27
CA LEU A 21 0.50 -16.54 37.12
C LEU A 21 1.76 -16.11 36.37
N LEU A 22 2.42 -17.02 35.65
CA LEU A 22 3.60 -16.66 34.86
C LEU A 22 3.26 -15.67 33.75
N SER A 23 2.15 -15.90 33.03
CA SER A 23 1.74 -15.02 31.94
C SER A 23 1.34 -13.64 32.44
N LEU A 24 0.69 -13.55 33.60
CA LEU A 24 0.39 -12.28 34.27
C LEU A 24 1.68 -11.50 34.55
N VAL A 25 2.67 -12.14 35.16
CA VAL A 25 3.97 -11.50 35.48
C VAL A 25 4.68 -11.04 34.22
N LEU A 26 4.78 -11.89 33.20
CA LEU A 26 5.48 -11.55 31.96
C LEU A 26 4.77 -10.44 31.17
N SER A 27 3.43 -10.46 31.12
CA SER A 27 2.65 -9.41 30.46
C SER A 27 2.79 -8.08 31.21
N SER A 28 2.76 -8.11 32.54
CA SER A 28 3.02 -6.92 33.37
C SER A 28 4.42 -6.34 33.17
N ILE A 29 5.44 -7.18 32.94
CA ILE A 29 6.81 -6.71 32.62
C ILE A 29 6.85 -6.11 31.22
N ALA A 30 6.34 -6.83 30.21
CA ALA A 30 6.40 -6.39 28.81
C ALA A 30 5.61 -5.10 28.56
N LEU A 31 4.59 -4.81 29.37
CA LEU A 31 3.70 -3.65 29.23
C LEU A 31 3.78 -2.70 30.43
N SER A 32 4.78 -2.78 31.30
CA SER A 32 4.77 -2.06 32.58
C SER A 32 4.64 -0.54 32.42
N ALA A 33 5.41 0.07 31.51
CA ALA A 33 5.39 1.51 31.30
C ALA A 33 4.12 1.94 30.56
N PHE A 34 3.69 1.17 29.55
CA PHE A 34 2.44 1.35 28.83
C PHE A 34 1.22 1.32 29.76
N LEU A 35 1.14 0.34 30.68
CA LEU A 35 0.03 0.21 31.64
C LEU A 35 -0.04 1.33 32.68
N LEU A 36 1.06 2.05 32.92
CA LEU A 36 1.17 3.04 34.01
C LEU A 36 1.12 4.50 33.52
N ARG A 37 1.38 4.77 32.23
CA ARG A 37 1.26 6.12 31.66
C ARG A 37 -0.20 6.47 31.35
N SER A 38 -0.54 7.75 31.22
CA SER A 38 -1.86 8.22 30.76
C SER A 38 -1.89 8.40 29.23
N GLY A 39 -3.09 8.52 28.66
CA GLY A 39 -3.29 8.61 27.21
C GLY A 39 -3.38 7.26 26.51
N VAL A 40 -3.41 7.30 25.18
CA VAL A 40 -3.42 6.12 24.28
C VAL A 40 -2.11 6.02 23.48
N ALA A 41 -1.76 4.82 23.03
CA ALA A 41 -0.61 4.64 22.15
C ALA A 41 -1.03 4.62 20.69
N ASN A 42 -0.50 5.57 19.92
CA ASN A 42 -0.67 5.62 18.46
C ASN A 42 0.70 5.50 17.80
N ALA A 43 0.88 4.44 16.99
CA ALA A 43 2.15 4.14 16.32
C ALA A 43 1.95 3.24 15.10
N GLY A 44 2.41 3.69 13.93
CA GLY A 44 2.24 2.92 12.69
C GLY A 44 0.76 2.66 12.40
N ASP A 45 0.41 1.39 12.20
CA ASP A 45 -0.97 0.95 11.94
C ASP A 45 -1.85 0.89 13.21
N LEU A 46 -1.26 1.04 14.40
CA LEU A 46 -1.99 1.10 15.67
C LEU A 46 -2.55 2.50 15.89
N THR A 47 -3.87 2.60 15.79
CA THR A 47 -4.60 3.85 15.98
C THR A 47 -5.78 3.62 16.92
N TRP A 48 -5.89 4.45 17.95
CA TRP A 48 -6.97 4.42 18.94
C TRP A 48 -7.62 5.79 19.07
N PRO A 49 -8.96 5.88 19.02
CA PRO A 49 -9.65 7.14 19.22
C PRO A 49 -9.49 7.61 20.66
N TYR A 50 -9.22 8.92 20.83
CA TYR A 50 -9.16 9.53 22.15
C TYR A 50 -10.56 9.79 22.72
N PHE A 51 -11.53 10.13 21.86
CA PHE A 51 -12.91 10.33 22.26
C PHE A 51 -13.75 9.07 21.99
N ASN A 52 -14.62 8.73 22.93
CA ASN A 52 -15.44 7.54 22.84
C ASN A 52 -16.58 7.78 21.83
N GLU A 53 -16.41 7.31 20.60
CA GLU A 53 -17.50 7.30 19.63
C GLU A 53 -18.58 6.29 20.05
N PRO A 54 -19.88 6.62 19.98
CA PRO A 54 -20.93 5.66 20.28
C PRO A 54 -20.98 4.53 19.24
N GLY A 55 -20.23 3.45 19.48
CA GLY A 55 -20.37 2.17 18.78
C GLY A 55 -19.44 1.94 17.59
N LEU A 56 -19.62 0.77 16.96
CA LEU A 56 -18.94 0.32 15.75
C LEU A 56 -19.11 1.24 14.52
N THR A 57 -20.02 2.21 14.57
CA THR A 57 -20.51 2.97 13.41
C THR A 57 -19.47 3.86 12.77
N GLY A 58 -18.57 4.45 13.55
CA GLY A 58 -17.45 5.22 12.99
C GLY A 58 -16.39 4.36 12.28
N LEU A 59 -16.30 3.08 12.65
CA LEU A 59 -15.32 2.13 12.09
C LEU A 59 -15.72 1.58 10.71
N TYR A 60 -17.01 1.61 10.37
CA TYR A 60 -17.52 1.12 9.08
C TYR A 60 -17.65 2.21 8.03
N ILE A 61 -17.87 3.47 8.44
CA ILE A 61 -18.35 4.53 7.55
C ILE A 61 -17.30 5.63 7.30
N HIS A 62 -16.32 5.83 8.20
CA HIS A 62 -15.54 7.08 8.22
C HIS A 62 -14.06 6.96 7.80
N ASN A 63 -13.56 5.74 7.53
CA ASN A 63 -12.20 5.53 7.00
C ASN A 63 -12.24 4.78 5.65
N SER A 64 -12.91 5.37 4.67
CA SER A 64 -13.04 4.85 3.30
C SER A 64 -11.72 4.72 2.52
N GLN A 65 -10.60 5.21 3.04
CA GLN A 65 -9.28 4.96 2.42
C GLN A 65 -8.73 3.57 2.72
N ALA A 66 -9.25 2.92 3.77
CA ALA A 66 -8.77 1.63 4.20
C ALA A 66 -9.95 0.79 4.68
N GLY A 67 -10.63 0.13 3.75
CA GLY A 67 -11.40 -1.10 4.02
C GLY A 67 -10.60 -2.24 4.70
N ILE A 68 -9.49 -1.93 5.39
CA ILE A 68 -8.62 -2.79 6.19
C ILE A 68 -9.28 -3.03 7.55
N ILE A 69 -10.00 -2.02 8.06
CA ILE A 69 -10.54 -1.97 9.41
C ILE A 69 -11.80 -2.86 9.63
N PRO A 70 -12.68 -3.13 8.63
CA PRO A 70 -13.84 -3.98 8.85
C PRO A 70 -13.47 -5.39 9.34
N ASN A 71 -12.43 -6.04 8.81
CA ASN A 71 -12.17 -7.44 9.20
C ASN A 71 -11.49 -7.56 10.58
N GLN A 72 -10.61 -6.61 10.94
CA GLN A 72 -9.81 -6.63 12.15
C GLN A 72 -10.59 -6.42 13.44
N MET A 73 -11.59 -5.54 13.42
CA MET A 73 -12.23 -5.08 14.65
C MET A 73 -13.49 -5.85 15.03
N ILE A 74 -14.14 -6.55 14.09
CA ILE A 74 -15.51 -7.04 14.35
C ILE A 74 -15.56 -8.13 15.43
N ILE A 75 -14.61 -9.06 15.47
CA ILE A 75 -14.56 -10.09 16.53
C ILE A 75 -14.42 -9.45 17.92
N TYR A 76 -13.75 -8.30 17.97
CA TYR A 76 -13.43 -7.58 19.20
C TYR A 76 -14.33 -6.36 19.44
N SER A 77 -15.32 -6.16 18.56
CA SER A 77 -16.19 -4.99 18.57
C SER A 77 -16.94 -4.78 19.88
N TRP A 78 -17.27 -5.87 20.57
CA TRP A 78 -17.89 -5.86 21.89
C TRP A 78 -17.08 -5.08 22.94
N LEU A 79 -15.76 -4.93 22.77
CA LEU A 79 -14.91 -4.13 23.66
C LEU A 79 -15.24 -2.64 23.58
N PHE A 80 -15.60 -2.14 22.40
CA PHE A 80 -15.99 -0.74 22.17
C PHE A 80 -17.36 -0.41 22.75
N TYR A 81 -18.15 -1.43 23.10
CA TYR A 81 -19.42 -1.26 23.82
C TYR A 81 -19.25 -1.30 25.34
N LEU A 82 -18.04 -1.51 25.86
CA LEU A 82 -17.79 -1.41 27.29
C LEU A 82 -17.82 0.07 27.71
N PRO A 83 -18.54 0.44 28.78
CA PRO A 83 -18.60 1.81 29.28
C PRO A 83 -17.32 2.17 30.06
N VAL A 84 -16.17 2.00 29.43
CA VAL A 84 -14.84 2.31 29.98
C VAL A 84 -14.07 3.17 28.98
N ASP A 85 -13.18 3.99 29.51
CA ASP A 85 -12.29 4.88 28.75
C ASP A 85 -11.49 4.13 27.66
N THR A 86 -11.25 4.76 26.51
CA THR A 86 -10.59 4.13 25.36
C THR A 86 -9.18 3.65 25.71
N ALA A 87 -8.43 4.37 26.55
CA ALA A 87 -7.12 3.94 27.01
C ALA A 87 -7.20 2.69 27.90
N ILE A 88 -8.30 2.49 28.62
CA ILE A 88 -8.53 1.25 29.39
C ILE A 88 -8.85 0.09 28.44
N GLN A 89 -9.67 0.32 27.41
CA GLN A 89 -9.97 -0.70 26.39
C GLN A 89 -8.70 -1.17 25.68
N GLU A 90 -7.86 -0.22 25.25
CA GLU A 90 -6.56 -0.47 24.63
C GLU A 90 -5.69 -1.35 25.53
N ARG A 91 -5.54 -0.97 26.81
CA ARG A 91 -4.76 -1.74 27.80
C ARG A 91 -5.30 -3.14 28.00
N LEU A 92 -6.62 -3.30 28.10
CA LEU A 92 -7.24 -4.60 28.28
C LEU A 92 -6.96 -5.51 27.08
N LEU A 93 -6.97 -4.98 25.85
CA LEU A 93 -6.71 -5.77 24.66
C LEU A 93 -5.24 -6.18 24.54
N PHE A 94 -4.29 -5.25 24.74
CA PHE A 94 -2.86 -5.60 24.77
C PHE A 94 -2.54 -6.58 25.89
N PHE A 95 -2.96 -6.27 27.11
CA PHE A 95 -2.69 -7.13 28.26
C PHE A 95 -3.34 -8.50 28.12
N GLY A 96 -4.59 -8.55 27.65
CA GLY A 96 -5.31 -9.77 27.35
C GLY A 96 -4.59 -10.62 26.30
N THR A 97 -4.12 -10.00 25.22
CA THR A 97 -3.40 -10.67 24.13
C THR A 97 -2.10 -11.31 24.63
N PHE A 98 -1.25 -10.57 25.35
CA PHE A 98 -0.02 -11.09 25.93
C PHE A 98 -0.27 -12.17 26.99
N MET A 99 -1.34 -12.02 27.78
CA MET A 99 -1.75 -13.01 28.75
C MET A 99 -2.19 -14.33 28.06
N LEU A 100 -2.95 -14.25 26.97
CA LEU A 100 -3.35 -15.41 26.17
C LEU A 100 -2.14 -16.09 25.51
N MET A 101 -1.20 -15.32 24.94
CA MET A 101 0.06 -15.85 24.39
C MET A 101 0.76 -16.73 25.42
N GLY A 102 0.90 -16.21 26.64
CA GLY A 102 1.57 -16.92 27.71
C GLY A 102 0.82 -18.16 28.17
N VAL A 103 -0.49 -18.05 28.42
CA VAL A 103 -1.30 -19.13 28.97
C VAL A 103 -1.35 -20.30 27.98
N PHE A 104 -1.62 -20.02 26.71
CA PHE A 104 -1.71 -21.06 25.69
C PHE A 104 -0.35 -21.68 25.37
N CYS A 105 0.72 -20.89 25.24
CA CYS A 105 2.06 -21.43 25.05
C CYS A 105 2.48 -22.34 26.20
N TYR A 106 2.30 -21.89 27.45
CA TYR A 106 2.62 -22.68 28.63
C TYR A 106 1.86 -24.00 28.66
N TYR A 107 0.53 -23.94 28.53
CA TYR A 107 -0.33 -25.10 28.63
C TYR A 107 -0.07 -26.10 27.50
N ALA A 108 0.00 -25.63 26.25
CA ALA A 108 0.28 -26.46 25.10
C ALA A 108 1.63 -27.17 25.23
N THR A 109 2.70 -26.41 25.51
CA THR A 109 4.06 -26.96 25.66
C THR A 109 4.13 -27.98 26.80
N PHE A 110 3.54 -27.66 27.96
CA PHE A 110 3.50 -28.58 29.10
C PHE A 110 2.85 -29.91 28.70
N ARG A 111 1.69 -29.85 28.04
CA ARG A 111 0.91 -31.05 27.72
C ARG A 111 1.53 -31.87 26.59
N VAL A 112 2.20 -31.22 25.64
CA VAL A 112 2.96 -31.89 24.58
C VAL A 112 4.16 -32.62 25.16
N LEU A 113 5.00 -31.95 25.96
CA LEU A 113 6.17 -32.58 26.58
C LEU A 113 5.79 -33.68 27.59
N GLN A 114 4.68 -33.50 28.33
CA GLN A 114 4.16 -34.53 29.21
C GLN A 114 3.72 -35.79 28.43
N HIS A 115 3.09 -35.61 27.26
CA HIS A 115 2.71 -36.73 26.38
C HIS A 115 3.93 -37.51 25.89
N GLU A 116 5.06 -36.83 25.69
CA GLU A 116 6.35 -37.44 25.31
C GLU A 116 7.10 -38.08 26.48
N GLY A 117 6.50 -38.14 27.67
CA GLY A 117 7.07 -38.76 28.86
C GLY A 117 8.15 -37.90 29.54
N ALA A 118 8.13 -36.58 29.37
CA ALA A 118 9.00 -35.70 30.13
C ALA A 118 8.65 -35.77 31.63
N GLY A 119 9.68 -35.69 32.49
CA GLY A 119 9.46 -35.66 33.95
C GLY A 119 8.68 -34.40 34.35
N ARG A 120 7.74 -34.53 35.29
CA ARG A 120 6.82 -33.44 35.67
C ARG A 120 7.53 -32.13 35.99
N ARG A 121 8.56 -32.15 36.86
CA ARG A 121 9.33 -30.95 37.23
C ARG A 121 10.01 -30.29 36.03
N LEU A 122 10.66 -31.09 35.18
CA LEU A 122 11.32 -30.60 33.97
C LEU A 122 10.29 -29.98 33.01
N THR A 123 9.10 -30.57 32.92
CA THR A 123 8.02 -30.07 32.07
C THR A 123 7.53 -28.69 32.50
N TYR A 124 7.35 -28.45 33.82
CA TYR A 124 7.01 -27.11 34.34
C TYR A 124 8.07 -26.07 33.97
N VAL A 125 9.35 -26.42 34.08
CA VAL A 125 10.48 -25.53 33.78
C VAL A 125 10.57 -25.23 32.28
N LEU A 126 10.50 -26.26 31.42
CA LEU A 126 10.55 -26.09 29.96
C LEU A 126 9.34 -25.32 29.42
N ALA A 127 8.13 -25.57 29.96
CA ALA A 127 6.94 -24.79 29.62
C ALA A 127 7.10 -23.32 30.02
N GLY A 128 7.67 -23.04 31.19
CA GLY A 128 7.97 -21.67 31.62
C GLY A 128 8.99 -20.97 30.72
N ALA A 129 10.11 -21.64 30.42
CA ALA A 129 11.15 -21.12 29.53
C ALA A 129 10.62 -20.85 28.11
N SER A 130 9.80 -21.76 27.58
CA SER A 130 9.14 -21.60 26.28
C SER A 130 8.18 -20.43 26.28
N THR A 131 7.47 -20.20 27.39
CA THR A 131 6.56 -19.07 27.53
C THR A 131 7.30 -17.74 27.50
N VAL A 132 8.45 -17.66 28.16
CA VAL A 132 9.33 -16.48 28.06
C VAL A 132 9.81 -16.30 26.62
N ALA A 133 10.35 -17.34 25.98
CA ALA A 133 10.85 -17.25 24.60
C ALA A 133 9.76 -16.88 23.58
N TYR A 134 8.52 -17.29 23.83
CA TYR A 134 7.39 -17.00 22.96
C TYR A 134 6.84 -15.58 23.14
N ILE A 135 6.73 -15.09 24.39
CA ILE A 135 6.33 -13.70 24.67
C ILE A 135 7.44 -12.72 24.27
N PHE A 136 8.69 -13.03 24.59
CA PHE A 136 9.88 -12.22 24.26
C PHE A 136 10.51 -12.71 22.95
N CYS A 137 9.68 -12.77 21.91
CA CYS A 137 10.07 -13.08 20.54
C CYS A 137 10.16 -11.77 19.72
N PRO A 138 11.20 -11.55 18.89
CA PRO A 138 11.33 -10.31 18.13
C PRO A 138 10.12 -9.95 17.26
N LEU A 139 9.35 -10.95 16.80
CA LEU A 139 8.11 -10.72 16.07
C LEU A 139 7.10 -9.91 16.90
N ASN A 140 6.98 -10.15 18.20
CA ASN A 140 5.99 -9.47 19.05
C ASN A 140 6.32 -7.97 19.20
N PHE A 141 7.59 -7.60 19.05
CA PHE A 141 7.99 -6.21 18.99
C PHE A 141 7.57 -5.56 17.67
N TYR A 142 7.82 -6.20 16.53
CA TYR A 142 7.43 -5.66 15.22
C TYR A 142 5.91 -5.55 15.05
N TYR A 143 5.15 -6.52 15.54
CA TYR A 143 3.69 -6.54 15.40
C TYR A 143 2.94 -5.94 16.58
N VAL A 144 3.62 -5.27 17.52
CA VAL A 144 2.92 -4.54 18.59
C VAL A 144 1.99 -3.47 18.02
N VAL A 145 2.35 -2.92 16.85
CA VAL A 145 1.52 -1.98 16.08
C VAL A 145 0.42 -2.68 15.27
N ASP A 146 0.47 -4.00 15.12
CA ASP A 146 -0.48 -4.86 14.41
C ASP A 146 -1.23 -5.77 15.42
N LEU A 147 -1.93 -5.18 16.40
CA LEU A 147 -2.50 -5.91 17.54
C LEU A 147 -3.40 -7.11 17.14
N PHE A 148 -4.18 -6.99 16.07
CA PHE A 148 -5.05 -8.07 15.61
C PHE A 148 -4.28 -9.26 15.00
N LEU A 149 -3.09 -9.01 14.42
CA LEU A 149 -2.17 -10.09 14.07
C LEU A 149 -1.65 -10.80 15.32
N LEU A 150 -1.35 -10.04 16.38
CA LEU A 150 -0.89 -10.60 17.65
C LEU A 150 -1.93 -11.47 18.35
N VAL A 151 -3.23 -11.20 18.19
CA VAL A 151 -4.25 -12.08 18.76
C VAL A 151 -4.24 -13.45 18.10
N GLY A 152 -4.16 -13.50 16.76
CA GLY A 152 -4.01 -14.78 16.06
C GLY A 152 -2.72 -15.50 16.43
N TYR A 153 -1.63 -14.74 16.62
CA TYR A 153 -0.37 -15.28 17.15
C TYR A 153 -0.58 -15.92 18.53
N ALA A 154 -1.23 -15.21 19.46
CA ALA A 154 -1.52 -15.70 20.81
C ALA A 154 -2.27 -17.04 20.84
N LEU A 155 -3.09 -17.31 19.81
CA LEU A 155 -3.91 -18.51 19.68
C LEU A 155 -3.22 -19.66 18.94
N LEU A 156 -2.09 -19.42 18.28
CA LEU A 156 -1.32 -20.44 17.54
C LEU A 156 -0.94 -21.67 18.40
N PRO A 157 -0.49 -21.54 19.67
CA PRO A 157 -0.22 -22.70 20.52
C PRO A 157 -1.48 -23.54 20.81
N ALA A 158 -2.63 -22.89 20.98
CA ALA A 158 -3.90 -23.57 21.21
C ALA A 158 -4.37 -24.34 19.96
N LEU A 159 -4.21 -23.74 18.78
CA LEU A 159 -4.50 -24.38 17.49
C LEU A 159 -3.68 -25.66 17.32
N LEU A 160 -2.34 -25.54 17.48
CA LEU A 160 -1.43 -26.67 17.34
C LEU A 160 -1.71 -27.75 18.39
N TYR A 161 -1.98 -27.37 19.63
CA TYR A 161 -2.33 -28.34 20.67
C TYR A 161 -3.62 -29.11 20.34
N THR A 162 -4.65 -28.43 19.85
CA THR A 162 -5.94 -29.03 19.50
C THR A 162 -5.79 -30.02 18.35
N LEU A 163 -5.02 -29.64 17.33
CA LEU A 163 -4.65 -30.53 16.23
C LEU A 163 -3.88 -31.77 16.70
N LEU A 164 -2.87 -31.60 17.55
CA LEU A 164 -2.10 -32.73 18.11
C LEU A 164 -2.97 -33.64 18.97
N LYS A 165 -3.92 -33.08 19.73
CA LYS A 165 -4.88 -33.86 20.50
C LYS A 165 -5.77 -34.72 19.63
N PHE A 166 -6.22 -34.20 18.48
CA PHE A 166 -6.91 -35.01 17.49
C PHE A 166 -6.01 -36.14 16.96
N ILE A 167 -4.77 -35.83 16.58
CA ILE A 167 -3.83 -36.82 16.03
C ILE A 167 -3.56 -37.97 17.01
N TRP A 168 -3.43 -37.65 18.31
CA TRP A 168 -3.20 -38.62 19.39
C TRP A 168 -4.46 -39.35 19.87
N SER A 169 -5.65 -38.89 19.47
CA SER A 169 -6.92 -39.54 19.83
C SER A 169 -7.15 -40.83 19.05
N GLU A 170 -8.21 -41.55 19.38
CA GLU A 170 -8.67 -42.71 18.59
C GLU A 170 -9.20 -42.29 17.20
N ARG A 171 -9.32 -40.97 16.95
CA ARG A 171 -9.88 -40.36 15.75
C ARG A 171 -11.30 -40.88 15.49
N SER A 172 -12.07 -41.05 16.55
CA SER A 172 -13.48 -41.44 16.46
C SER A 172 -14.30 -40.30 15.83
N GLY A 173 -15.52 -40.59 15.35
CA GLY A 173 -16.42 -39.53 14.87
C GLY A 173 -16.67 -38.43 15.92
N ARG A 174 -16.64 -38.81 17.21
CA ARG A 174 -16.70 -37.88 18.35
C ARG A 174 -15.47 -36.98 18.43
N ASP A 175 -14.27 -37.53 18.24
CA ASP A 175 -13.03 -36.75 18.28
C ASP A 175 -12.95 -35.81 17.07
N ILE A 176 -13.36 -36.28 15.90
CA ILE A 176 -13.51 -35.47 14.68
C ILE A 176 -14.41 -34.26 14.95
N ALA A 177 -15.61 -34.49 15.50
CA ALA A 177 -16.55 -33.42 15.82
C ALA A 177 -15.99 -32.46 16.88
N LEU A 178 -15.50 -32.98 18.02
CA LEU A 178 -15.02 -32.16 19.13
C LEU A 178 -13.82 -31.30 18.74
N TYR A 179 -12.76 -31.91 18.21
CA TYR A 179 -11.55 -31.18 17.87
C TYR A 179 -11.71 -30.38 16.60
N GLY A 180 -12.54 -30.81 15.65
CA GLY A 180 -12.89 -30.02 14.48
C GLY A 180 -13.59 -28.71 14.87
N VAL A 181 -14.60 -28.78 15.73
CA VAL A 181 -15.31 -27.60 16.24
C VAL A 181 -14.38 -26.69 17.06
N LEU A 182 -13.57 -27.24 17.97
CA LEU A 182 -12.61 -26.44 18.73
C LEU A 182 -11.60 -25.73 17.82
N THR A 183 -11.11 -26.40 16.79
CA THR A 183 -10.24 -25.80 15.78
C THR A 183 -10.97 -24.69 15.02
N GLY A 184 -12.21 -24.90 14.59
CA GLY A 184 -13.02 -23.85 13.95
C GLY A 184 -13.23 -22.62 14.84
N ILE A 185 -13.47 -22.81 16.14
CA ILE A 185 -13.56 -21.71 17.13
C ILE A 185 -12.22 -20.96 17.23
N ILE A 186 -11.11 -21.69 17.32
CA ILE A 186 -9.77 -21.07 17.41
C ILE A 186 -9.45 -20.27 16.14
N ILE A 187 -9.74 -20.84 14.96
CA ILE A 187 -9.55 -20.15 13.68
C ILE A 187 -10.41 -18.87 13.64
N THR A 188 -11.68 -18.96 14.07
CA THR A 188 -12.57 -17.79 14.16
C THR A 188 -12.00 -16.74 15.11
N ALA A 189 -11.60 -17.12 16.33
CA ALA A 189 -11.03 -16.17 17.29
C ALA A 189 -9.72 -15.54 16.79
N SER A 190 -8.89 -16.27 16.05
CA SER A 190 -7.67 -15.72 15.45
C SER A 190 -7.92 -14.83 14.23
N SER A 191 -9.13 -14.85 13.66
CA SER A 191 -9.44 -14.16 12.40
C SER A 191 -9.72 -12.67 12.56
N GLY A 192 -9.09 -12.01 13.53
CA GLY A 192 -9.02 -10.55 13.53
C GLY A 192 -8.38 -10.12 12.21
N ASP A 193 -7.22 -10.65 11.88
CA ASP A 193 -6.68 -10.45 10.54
C ASP A 193 -7.20 -11.51 9.54
N PRO A 194 -7.68 -11.14 8.33
CA PRO A 194 -8.16 -12.09 7.32
C PRO A 194 -7.09 -13.07 6.82
N ARG A 195 -5.80 -12.81 7.08
CA ARG A 195 -4.68 -13.73 6.77
C ARG A 195 -4.68 -14.97 7.68
N TRP A 196 -5.10 -14.84 8.94
CA TRP A 196 -5.05 -15.93 9.92
C TRP A 196 -5.87 -17.17 9.52
N PRO A 197 -7.10 -17.05 8.99
CA PRO A 197 -7.82 -18.18 8.41
C PRO A 197 -6.99 -18.99 7.41
N VAL A 198 -6.34 -18.32 6.45
CA VAL A 198 -5.53 -18.96 5.42
C VAL A 198 -4.32 -19.63 6.04
N TRP A 199 -3.59 -18.91 6.90
CA TRP A 199 -2.41 -19.43 7.61
C TRP A 199 -2.73 -20.63 8.52
N ASN A 200 -3.83 -20.58 9.25
CA ASN A 200 -4.25 -21.67 10.14
C ASN A 200 -4.68 -22.90 9.35
N ILE A 201 -5.46 -22.72 8.28
CA ILE A 201 -5.85 -23.83 7.40
C ILE A 201 -4.61 -24.43 6.75
N PHE A 202 -3.71 -23.60 6.21
CA PHE A 202 -2.43 -24.02 5.65
C PHE A 202 -1.62 -24.86 6.65
N LEU A 203 -1.44 -24.36 7.88
CA LEU A 203 -0.70 -25.04 8.94
C LEU A 203 -1.35 -26.38 9.32
N VAL A 204 -2.68 -26.40 9.50
CA VAL A 204 -3.44 -27.62 9.84
C VAL A 204 -3.33 -28.65 8.73
N VAL A 205 -3.53 -28.25 7.47
CA VAL A 205 -3.42 -29.13 6.30
C VAL A 205 -2.01 -29.69 6.18
N LEU A 206 -0.98 -28.84 6.29
CA LEU A 206 0.40 -29.24 6.15
C LEU A 206 0.82 -30.24 7.24
N ILE A 207 0.48 -30.00 8.50
CA ILE A 207 0.80 -30.93 9.59
C ILE A 207 0.02 -32.24 9.45
N LEU A 208 -1.27 -32.18 9.12
CA LEU A 208 -2.06 -33.40 8.87
C LEU A 208 -1.47 -34.21 7.71
N PHE A 209 -1.10 -33.55 6.62
CA PHE A 209 -0.50 -34.18 5.45
C PHE A 209 0.82 -34.87 5.80
N LEU A 210 1.75 -34.18 6.46
CA LEU A 210 3.03 -34.75 6.87
C LEU A 210 2.85 -35.95 7.81
N MET A 211 1.95 -35.83 8.78
CA MET A 211 1.63 -36.92 9.70
C MET A 211 1.02 -38.13 8.99
N LEU A 212 0.08 -37.89 8.07
CA LEU A 212 -0.54 -38.94 7.26
C LEU A 212 0.50 -39.60 6.33
N ALA A 213 1.37 -38.83 5.70
CA ALA A 213 2.43 -39.35 4.84
C ALA A 213 3.37 -40.28 5.62
N MET A 214 3.78 -39.91 6.83
CA MET A 214 4.59 -40.75 7.72
C MET A 214 3.83 -41.98 8.27
N ASP A 215 2.51 -41.93 8.29
CA ASP A 215 1.59 -43.05 8.59
C ASP A 215 1.22 -43.89 7.36
N ARG A 216 1.84 -43.63 6.19
CA ARG A 216 1.52 -44.24 4.90
C ARG A 216 0.02 -44.09 4.56
N PHE A 217 -0.51 -42.90 4.76
CA PHE A 217 -1.88 -42.48 4.46
C PHE A 217 -2.99 -43.23 5.22
N ARG A 218 -2.67 -43.88 6.34
CA ARG A 218 -3.70 -44.45 7.22
C ARG A 218 -4.49 -43.35 7.93
N GLY A 219 -5.79 -43.26 7.64
CA GLY A 219 -6.69 -42.32 8.30
C GLY A 219 -6.96 -41.02 7.54
N VAL A 220 -6.68 -40.94 6.24
CA VAL A 220 -7.01 -39.79 5.37
C VAL A 220 -8.49 -39.40 5.50
N LEU A 221 -9.42 -40.37 5.49
CA LEU A 221 -10.86 -40.10 5.64
C LEU A 221 -11.19 -39.41 6.98
N ARG A 222 -10.45 -39.72 8.04
CA ARG A 222 -10.65 -39.10 9.36
C ARG A 222 -10.04 -37.71 9.43
N GLY A 223 -8.87 -37.53 8.82
CA GLY A 223 -8.22 -36.21 8.70
C GLY A 223 -9.06 -35.24 7.87
N THR A 224 -9.59 -35.69 6.73
CA THR A 224 -10.53 -34.92 5.90
C THR A 224 -11.83 -34.62 6.62
N GLY A 225 -12.39 -35.58 7.37
CA GLY A 225 -13.54 -35.34 8.24
C GLY A 225 -13.28 -34.26 9.30
N TYR A 226 -12.14 -34.31 9.98
CA TYR A 226 -11.73 -33.27 10.95
C TYR A 226 -11.59 -31.90 10.30
N LEU A 227 -10.92 -31.82 9.14
CA LEU A 227 -10.73 -30.57 8.41
C LEU A 227 -12.08 -30.00 7.95
N SER A 228 -12.98 -30.85 7.45
CA SER A 228 -14.32 -30.44 7.00
C SER A 228 -15.11 -29.84 8.15
N VAL A 229 -15.13 -30.48 9.32
CA VAL A 229 -15.81 -29.93 10.51
C VAL A 229 -15.18 -28.61 10.95
N ALA A 230 -13.85 -28.48 10.92
CA ALA A 230 -13.16 -27.25 11.28
C ALA A 230 -13.53 -26.10 10.34
N VAL A 231 -13.49 -26.33 9.02
CA VAL A 231 -13.84 -25.33 7.99
C VAL A 231 -15.31 -24.95 8.10
N VAL A 232 -16.23 -25.91 8.21
CA VAL A 232 -17.67 -25.62 8.36
C VAL A 232 -17.93 -24.81 9.63
N SER A 233 -17.31 -25.17 10.76
CA SER A 233 -17.47 -24.44 12.01
C SER A 233 -16.92 -23.02 11.91
N PHE A 234 -15.75 -22.85 11.28
CA PHE A 234 -15.17 -21.53 11.02
C PHE A 234 -16.08 -20.70 10.13
N VAL A 235 -16.47 -21.19 8.95
CA VAL A 235 -17.34 -20.45 8.01
C VAL A 235 -18.65 -20.05 8.68
N ALA A 236 -19.25 -20.95 9.46
CA ALA A 236 -20.50 -20.68 10.16
C ALA A 236 -20.34 -19.63 11.27
N LEU A 237 -19.23 -19.64 12.02
CA LEU A 237 -18.95 -18.66 13.07
C LEU A 237 -18.44 -17.32 12.52
N SER A 238 -17.84 -17.31 11.33
CA SER A 238 -17.26 -16.15 10.64
C SER A 238 -18.16 -15.57 9.55
N ALA A 239 -19.40 -16.06 9.42
CA ALA A 239 -20.31 -15.64 8.36
C ALA A 239 -20.55 -14.12 8.33
N PHE A 240 -20.51 -13.46 9.50
CA PHE A 240 -20.69 -12.00 9.64
C PHE A 240 -19.71 -11.16 8.80
N TRP A 241 -18.48 -11.62 8.55
CA TRP A 241 -17.51 -10.89 7.73
C TRP A 241 -17.25 -11.58 6.39
N ILE A 242 -17.38 -12.91 6.34
CA ILE A 242 -17.22 -13.68 5.09
C ILE A 242 -18.31 -13.28 4.08
N LEU A 243 -19.56 -13.11 4.50
CA LEU A 243 -20.65 -12.78 3.57
C LEU A 243 -20.48 -11.38 2.94
N PRO A 244 -20.28 -10.28 3.70
CA PRO A 244 -19.94 -9.00 3.09
C PRO A 244 -18.74 -9.10 2.16
N THR A 245 -17.66 -9.77 2.58
CA THR A 245 -16.44 -9.86 1.77
C THR A 245 -16.63 -10.62 0.44
N LEU A 246 -17.49 -11.64 0.40
CA LEU A 246 -17.68 -12.48 -0.80
C LEU A 246 -18.77 -11.98 -1.74
N PHE A 247 -19.75 -11.21 -1.24
CA PHE A 247 -20.94 -10.83 -2.00
C PHE A 247 -21.03 -9.33 -2.29
N VAL A 248 -20.13 -8.52 -1.75
CA VAL A 248 -19.99 -7.13 -2.16
C VAL A 248 -19.22 -7.08 -3.49
N PRO A 249 -19.68 -6.29 -4.49
CA PRO A 249 -19.07 -6.23 -5.81
C PRO A 249 -17.56 -6.02 -5.78
N ASP A 250 -16.85 -6.59 -6.77
CA ASP A 250 -15.38 -6.69 -6.85
C ASP A 250 -14.63 -5.36 -6.66
N GLN A 251 -15.27 -4.19 -6.80
CA GLN A 251 -14.62 -2.89 -6.64
C GLN A 251 -14.55 -2.39 -5.18
N ALA A 252 -15.33 -2.94 -4.25
CA ALA A 252 -15.42 -2.42 -2.88
C ALA A 252 -14.65 -3.23 -1.82
N THR A 253 -13.95 -4.31 -2.20
CA THR A 253 -13.15 -5.08 -1.24
C THR A 253 -11.66 -4.83 -1.45
N LEU A 254 -10.92 -4.44 -0.42
CA LEU A 254 -9.45 -4.32 -0.47
C LEU A 254 -8.71 -5.62 -0.82
N LEU A 255 -9.42 -6.73 -0.86
CA LEU A 255 -8.91 -8.03 -1.31
C LEU A 255 -8.87 -8.12 -2.85
N ALA A 256 -9.67 -7.28 -3.53
CA ALA A 256 -9.62 -7.04 -4.96
C ALA A 256 -8.67 -5.86 -5.24
N ARG A 257 -7.39 -6.22 -5.46
CA ARG A 257 -6.37 -5.45 -6.17
C ARG A 257 -6.28 -3.93 -5.88
N PRO A 258 -5.74 -3.50 -4.73
CA PRO A 258 -4.93 -2.30 -4.75
C PRO A 258 -3.74 -2.51 -5.70
N ASN A 259 -3.33 -1.46 -6.42
CA ASN A 259 -2.20 -1.43 -7.33
C ASN A 259 -0.88 -1.62 -6.59
N LEU A 260 -0.64 -2.83 -6.09
CA LEU A 260 0.66 -3.22 -5.62
C LEU A 260 1.59 -3.20 -6.83
N SER A 261 2.65 -2.42 -6.75
CA SER A 261 3.73 -2.48 -7.73
C SER A 261 4.75 -3.52 -7.30
N VAL A 262 5.46 -4.10 -8.26
CA VAL A 262 6.57 -5.01 -7.95
C VAL A 262 7.67 -4.28 -7.15
N ASN A 263 7.91 -3.00 -7.43
CA ASN A 263 8.86 -2.17 -6.68
C ASN A 263 8.41 -2.00 -5.23
N PHE A 264 7.16 -1.62 -4.99
CA PHE A 264 6.61 -1.49 -3.64
C PHE A 264 6.61 -2.83 -2.91
N TYR A 265 6.30 -3.93 -3.61
CA TYR A 265 6.45 -5.28 -3.09
C TYR A 265 7.89 -5.57 -2.62
N TYR A 266 8.93 -5.21 -3.38
CA TYR A 266 10.32 -5.38 -2.91
C TYR A 266 10.69 -4.45 -1.75
N VAL A 267 10.17 -3.21 -1.72
CA VAL A 267 10.34 -2.30 -0.57
C VAL A 267 9.77 -2.91 0.71
N LEU A 268 8.56 -3.48 0.64
CA LEU A 268 7.90 -4.18 1.73
C LEU A 268 8.64 -5.45 2.19
N ASN A 269 9.56 -5.97 1.37
CA ASN A 269 10.32 -7.20 1.64
C ASN A 269 11.85 -6.98 1.63
N LYS A 270 12.33 -5.74 1.71
CA LYS A 270 13.76 -5.39 1.56
C LYS A 270 14.69 -6.08 2.55
N TYR A 271 14.16 -6.60 3.66
CA TYR A 271 14.92 -7.35 4.67
C TYR A 271 14.51 -8.81 4.82
N ALA A 272 13.70 -9.34 3.90
CA ALA A 272 13.25 -10.73 3.89
C ALA A 272 14.34 -11.75 3.48
N SER A 273 15.60 -11.52 3.86
CA SER A 273 16.66 -12.48 3.61
C SER A 273 16.51 -13.72 4.49
N LEU A 274 17.06 -14.85 4.04
CA LEU A 274 16.98 -16.11 4.79
C LEU A 274 17.58 -15.99 6.21
N SER A 275 18.70 -15.28 6.35
CA SER A 275 19.37 -15.06 7.64
C SER A 275 18.51 -14.23 8.59
N ASN A 276 17.91 -13.15 8.10
CA ASN A 276 17.00 -12.30 8.86
C ASN A 276 15.73 -13.05 9.25
N ALA A 277 15.15 -13.82 8.33
CA ALA A 277 13.95 -14.62 8.58
C ALA A 277 14.20 -15.68 9.67
N LEU A 278 15.37 -16.32 9.67
CA LEU A 278 15.76 -17.32 10.68
C LEU A 278 15.79 -16.76 12.11
N VAL A 279 16.18 -15.48 12.26
CA VAL A 279 16.26 -14.79 13.55
C VAL A 279 15.09 -13.86 13.83
N PHE A 280 14.01 -13.94 13.03
CA PHE A 280 12.81 -13.12 13.18
C PHE A 280 13.04 -11.60 13.03
N GLN A 281 13.96 -11.21 12.14
CA GLN A 281 14.34 -9.81 11.85
C GLN A 281 14.12 -9.48 10.37
N ALA A 282 13.06 -10.01 9.75
CA ALA A 282 12.77 -9.82 8.32
C ALA A 282 11.78 -8.67 8.03
N ASP A 283 11.26 -8.01 9.06
CA ASP A 283 10.32 -6.89 8.96
C ASP A 283 10.96 -5.64 8.31
N PHE A 284 10.17 -4.90 7.52
CA PHE A 284 10.61 -3.74 6.74
C PHE A 284 10.53 -2.39 7.48
N TRP A 285 9.80 -2.32 8.61
CA TRP A 285 9.49 -1.09 9.31
C TRP A 285 10.73 -0.52 10.00
N THR A 286 11.26 0.56 9.44
CA THR A 286 12.55 1.15 9.84
C THR A 286 12.62 1.59 11.31
N PRO A 287 11.62 2.30 11.89
CA PRO A 287 11.68 2.76 13.28
C PRO A 287 11.92 1.63 14.29
N ALA A 288 11.28 0.49 14.07
CA ALA A 288 11.49 -0.71 14.89
C ALA A 288 12.90 -1.32 14.69
N ARG A 289 13.42 -1.34 13.46
CA ARG A 289 14.75 -1.90 13.21
C ARG A 289 15.89 -1.06 13.77
N GLU A 290 15.77 0.26 13.73
CA GLU A 290 16.79 1.17 14.23
C GLU A 290 17.10 0.94 15.71
N LEU A 291 16.10 0.55 16.51
CA LEU A 291 16.27 0.17 17.91
C LEU A 291 17.16 -1.07 18.13
N PHE A 292 17.34 -1.90 17.11
CA PHE A 292 18.24 -3.06 17.14
C PHE A 292 19.62 -2.78 16.53
N ASN A 293 19.84 -1.60 15.95
CA ASN A 293 21.13 -1.15 15.45
C ASN A 293 21.98 -0.56 16.59
N LEU A 294 22.52 -1.44 17.45
CA LEU A 294 23.40 -1.05 18.54
C LEU A 294 24.73 -0.51 18.02
N GLU A 295 25.07 0.73 18.38
CA GLU A 295 26.34 1.39 18.00
C GLU A 295 27.58 0.63 18.49
N ASN A 296 27.48 -0.04 19.64
CA ASN A 296 28.59 -0.80 20.22
C ASN A 296 28.74 -2.18 19.56
N GLY A 297 29.87 -2.42 18.89
CA GLY A 297 30.14 -3.68 18.18
C GLY A 297 30.14 -4.95 19.05
N LEU A 298 30.55 -4.87 20.32
CA LEU A 298 30.48 -6.02 21.25
C LEU A 298 29.02 -6.34 21.58
N LEU A 299 28.23 -5.33 21.92
CA LEU A 299 26.80 -5.51 22.22
C LEU A 299 26.04 -6.03 21.00
N MET A 300 26.33 -5.50 19.81
CA MET A 300 25.80 -5.99 18.55
C MET A 300 26.15 -7.47 18.32
N SER A 301 27.39 -7.88 18.61
CA SER A 301 27.82 -9.28 18.48
C SER A 301 27.09 -10.19 19.48
N LEU A 302 26.96 -9.76 20.73
CA LEU A 302 26.22 -10.50 21.76
C LEU A 302 24.72 -10.61 21.41
N TYR A 303 24.15 -9.55 20.87
CA TYR A 303 22.77 -9.51 20.39
C TYR A 303 22.55 -10.52 19.24
N LYS A 304 23.40 -10.50 18.21
CA LYS A 304 23.36 -11.47 17.11
C LYS A 304 23.55 -12.91 17.60
N MET A 305 24.45 -13.13 18.55
CA MET A 305 24.64 -14.46 19.17
C MET A 305 23.40 -14.92 19.94
N ALA A 306 22.75 -14.02 20.68
CA ALA A 306 21.53 -14.33 21.41
C ALA A 306 20.40 -14.76 20.46
N GLN A 307 20.24 -14.07 19.33
CA GLN A 307 19.23 -14.42 18.32
C GLN A 307 19.40 -15.84 17.75
N LEU A 308 20.62 -16.34 17.63
CA LEU A 308 20.91 -17.68 17.09
C LEU A 308 20.63 -18.82 18.08
N VAL A 309 20.46 -18.54 19.37
CA VAL A 309 20.24 -19.56 20.40
C VAL A 309 18.95 -20.35 20.14
N LEU A 310 17.84 -19.67 19.84
CA LEU A 310 16.55 -20.35 19.63
C LEU A 310 16.59 -21.30 18.42
N PRO A 311 17.04 -20.87 17.21
CA PRO A 311 17.23 -21.78 16.08
C PRO A 311 18.20 -22.93 16.37
N ALA A 312 19.33 -22.65 17.07
CA ALA A 312 20.31 -23.69 17.41
C ALA A 312 19.71 -24.77 18.33
N LEU A 313 18.98 -24.36 19.38
CA LEU A 313 18.29 -25.29 20.27
C LEU A 313 17.17 -26.05 19.56
N ALA A 314 16.45 -25.41 18.64
CA ALA A 314 15.46 -26.08 17.81
C ALA A 314 16.08 -27.16 16.92
N LEU A 315 17.25 -26.92 16.32
CA LEU A 315 17.98 -27.90 15.51
C LEU A 315 18.45 -29.11 16.34
N LEU A 316 18.81 -28.92 17.61
CA LEU A 316 19.17 -30.04 18.51
C LEU A 316 18.03 -31.06 18.65
N SER A 317 16.77 -30.64 18.49
CA SER A 317 15.64 -31.58 18.55
C SER A 317 15.72 -32.67 17.49
N LEU A 318 16.20 -32.36 16.29
CA LEU A 318 16.38 -33.36 15.23
C LEU A 318 17.44 -34.39 15.59
N LEU A 319 18.53 -33.97 16.25
CA LEU A 319 19.59 -34.87 16.66
C LEU A 319 19.08 -35.92 17.65
N PHE A 320 18.30 -35.50 18.65
CA PHE A 320 17.83 -36.39 19.72
C PHE A 320 16.51 -37.11 19.39
N PHE A 321 15.67 -36.51 18.54
CA PHE A 321 14.34 -37.01 18.21
C PHE A 321 14.13 -37.24 16.71
N ARG A 322 15.18 -37.63 15.96
CA ARG A 322 15.12 -37.94 14.51
C ARG A 322 14.05 -38.97 14.07
N LYS A 323 13.47 -39.73 14.99
CA LYS A 323 12.38 -40.69 14.72
C LYS A 323 11.01 -40.20 15.23
N ASN A 324 10.98 -39.12 15.98
CA ASN A 324 9.73 -38.54 16.44
C ASN A 324 9.08 -37.79 15.28
N ARG A 325 7.94 -38.32 14.83
CA ARG A 325 7.14 -37.77 13.73
C ARG A 325 6.73 -36.33 13.95
N LEU A 326 6.40 -35.96 15.19
CA LEU A 326 6.04 -34.59 15.53
C LEU A 326 7.21 -33.64 15.34
N VAL A 327 8.39 -33.99 15.86
CA VAL A 327 9.61 -33.18 15.70
C VAL A 327 9.95 -32.99 14.22
N ILE A 328 9.90 -34.07 13.43
CA ILE A 328 10.15 -34.01 11.98
C ILE A 328 9.12 -33.11 11.29
N SER A 329 7.82 -33.26 11.61
CA SER A 329 6.77 -32.45 10.99
C SER A 329 6.91 -30.97 11.31
N LEU A 330 7.11 -30.63 12.59
CA LEU A 330 7.30 -29.24 13.02
C LEU A 330 8.55 -28.63 12.38
N PHE A 331 9.64 -29.40 12.25
CA PHE A 331 10.84 -28.92 11.57
C PHE A 331 10.60 -28.64 10.08
N ILE A 332 9.92 -29.55 9.36
CA ILE A 332 9.58 -29.37 7.95
C ILE A 332 8.66 -28.15 7.77
N VAL A 333 7.66 -27.98 8.64
CA VAL A 333 6.79 -26.80 8.65
C VAL A 333 7.62 -25.53 8.83
N SER A 334 8.50 -25.49 9.84
CA SER A 334 9.38 -24.34 10.06
C SER A 334 10.27 -24.04 8.85
N LEU A 335 10.78 -25.07 8.16
CA LEU A 335 11.59 -24.89 6.96
C LEU A 335 10.77 -24.32 5.80
N ILE A 336 9.56 -24.82 5.56
CA ILE A 336 8.66 -24.30 4.52
C ILE A 336 8.29 -22.85 4.82
N VAL A 337 7.91 -22.54 6.06
CA VAL A 337 7.56 -21.17 6.49
C VAL A 337 8.76 -20.23 6.35
N LEU A 338 9.97 -20.70 6.69
CA LEU A 338 11.19 -19.93 6.52
C LEU A 338 11.44 -19.59 5.04
N LEU A 339 11.25 -20.57 4.13
CA LEU A 339 11.38 -20.37 2.69
C LEU A 339 10.33 -19.41 2.12
N LEU A 340 9.08 -19.51 2.58
CA LEU A 340 8.01 -18.57 2.19
C LEU A 340 8.31 -17.16 2.71
N ALA A 341 8.77 -17.05 3.96
CA ALA A 341 9.12 -15.77 4.56
C ALA A 341 10.28 -15.07 3.85
N SER A 342 11.24 -15.84 3.30
CA SER A 342 12.36 -15.29 2.54
C SER A 342 12.21 -15.40 1.02
N ALA A 343 11.02 -15.76 0.52
CA ALA A 343 10.80 -16.00 -0.90
C ALA A 343 11.12 -14.79 -1.81
N PRO A 344 10.77 -13.53 -1.45
CA PRO A 344 11.03 -12.38 -2.32
C PRO A 344 12.52 -12.14 -2.58
N LEU A 345 13.37 -12.45 -1.59
CA LEU A 345 14.84 -12.32 -1.67
C LEU A 345 15.53 -13.68 -1.75
N SER A 346 14.81 -14.72 -2.18
CA SER A 346 15.37 -16.06 -2.31
C SER A 346 16.45 -16.08 -3.40
N PRO A 347 17.60 -16.71 -3.16
CA PRO A 347 18.59 -16.92 -4.23
C PRO A 347 18.09 -17.91 -5.30
N LEU A 348 16.99 -18.60 -5.05
CA LEU A 348 16.36 -19.52 -6.00
C LEU A 348 15.26 -18.79 -6.78
N GLN A 349 15.54 -18.48 -8.04
CA GLN A 349 14.64 -17.72 -8.92
C GLN A 349 13.21 -18.30 -8.98
N PHE A 350 13.06 -19.63 -9.08
CA PHE A 350 11.73 -20.25 -9.14
C PHE A 350 10.88 -20.03 -7.87
N ILE A 351 11.50 -19.85 -6.69
CA ILE A 351 10.78 -19.53 -5.44
C ILE A 351 10.34 -18.06 -5.47
N LYS A 352 11.23 -17.18 -5.92
CA LYS A 352 10.98 -15.75 -6.08
C LYS A 352 9.81 -15.52 -7.04
N ASP A 353 9.89 -16.10 -8.25
CA ASP A 353 8.84 -16.01 -9.27
C ASP A 353 7.53 -16.65 -8.82
N GLY A 354 7.60 -17.83 -8.20
CA GLY A 354 6.41 -18.53 -7.71
C GLY A 354 5.67 -17.76 -6.62
N TYR A 355 6.40 -17.11 -5.71
CA TYR A 355 5.80 -16.28 -4.67
C TYR A 355 5.28 -14.95 -5.22
N GLN A 356 6.01 -14.33 -6.15
CA GLN A 356 5.54 -13.13 -6.85
C GLN A 356 4.22 -13.44 -7.59
N TYR A 357 4.15 -14.52 -8.37
CA TYR A 357 2.91 -14.98 -9.01
C TYR A 357 1.79 -15.22 -7.99
N PHE A 358 2.10 -15.85 -6.85
CA PHE A 358 1.13 -16.04 -5.77
C PHE A 358 0.54 -14.72 -5.26
N VAL A 359 1.36 -13.66 -5.13
CA VAL A 359 0.91 -12.35 -4.65
C VAL A 359 0.10 -11.60 -5.71
N PHE A 360 0.53 -11.61 -6.97
CA PHE A 360 -0.06 -10.78 -8.03
C PHE A 360 -1.20 -11.45 -8.80
N ASN A 361 -1.22 -12.78 -8.91
CA ASN A 361 -2.14 -13.49 -9.80
C ASN A 361 -3.22 -14.30 -9.09
N LEU A 362 -3.02 -14.68 -7.82
CA LEU A 362 -4.04 -15.45 -7.09
C LEU A 362 -5.03 -14.54 -6.36
N PRO A 363 -6.30 -14.99 -6.21
CA PRO A 363 -7.26 -14.34 -5.33
C PRO A 363 -6.66 -14.21 -3.92
N PHE A 364 -6.80 -13.04 -3.31
CA PHE A 364 -6.24 -12.72 -1.99
C PHE A 364 -4.71 -12.69 -1.91
N GLY A 365 -3.98 -12.86 -3.02
CA GLY A 365 -2.52 -12.85 -3.06
C GLY A 365 -1.92 -11.59 -2.43
N ILE A 366 -2.56 -10.44 -2.62
CA ILE A 366 -2.16 -9.14 -2.06
C ILE A 366 -2.15 -9.08 -0.53
N ALA A 367 -2.91 -9.96 0.15
CA ALA A 367 -2.84 -10.09 1.61
C ALA A 367 -1.45 -10.61 2.04
N PHE A 368 -0.75 -11.32 1.17
CA PHE A 368 0.56 -11.91 1.41
C PHE A 368 1.72 -11.11 0.79
N ARG A 369 1.48 -9.85 0.41
CA ARG A 369 2.51 -8.96 -0.12
C ARG A 369 3.72 -8.76 0.78
N THR A 370 3.56 -8.95 2.10
CA THR A 370 4.63 -8.91 3.10
C THR A 370 5.00 -10.34 3.53
N SER A 371 6.01 -10.92 2.90
CA SER A 371 6.36 -12.34 3.07
C SER A 371 6.82 -12.65 4.49
N TYR A 372 7.53 -11.74 5.15
CA TYR A 372 8.05 -11.98 6.49
C TYR A 372 6.93 -12.22 7.54
N LYS A 373 5.67 -11.87 7.27
CA LYS A 373 4.53 -12.18 8.14
C LYS A 373 4.24 -13.68 8.27
N TRP A 374 4.71 -14.50 7.31
CA TRP A 374 4.70 -15.97 7.44
C TRP A 374 5.42 -16.44 8.71
N LEU A 375 6.41 -15.71 9.21
CA LEU A 375 7.19 -16.07 10.41
C LEU A 375 6.33 -16.17 11.68
N LEU A 376 5.15 -15.53 11.72
CA LEU A 376 4.18 -15.69 12.81
C LEU A 376 3.81 -17.16 13.03
N LEU A 377 3.72 -17.96 11.96
CA LEU A 377 3.46 -19.40 12.01
C LEU A 377 4.65 -20.21 12.53
N MET A 378 5.88 -19.71 12.41
CA MET A 378 7.11 -20.43 12.75
C MET A 378 7.49 -20.31 14.23
N ALA A 379 7.12 -19.21 14.90
CA ALA A 379 7.61 -18.91 16.24
C ALA A 379 7.29 -20.00 17.27
N TYR A 380 6.03 -20.43 17.38
CA TYR A 380 5.66 -21.47 18.35
C TYR A 380 6.26 -22.85 17.99
N PRO A 381 6.22 -23.33 16.73
CA PRO A 381 6.97 -24.52 16.32
C PRO A 381 8.45 -24.49 16.71
N MET A 382 9.15 -23.37 16.48
CA MET A 382 10.57 -23.23 16.86
C MET A 382 10.78 -23.29 18.37
N VAL A 383 9.94 -22.61 19.16
CA VAL A 383 9.99 -22.66 20.64
C VAL A 383 9.73 -24.09 21.15
N LEU A 384 8.75 -24.79 20.56
CA LEU A 384 8.44 -26.17 20.93
C LEU A 384 9.59 -27.10 20.56
N LEU A 385 10.18 -26.96 19.36
CA LEU A 385 11.37 -27.70 18.94
C LEU A 385 12.55 -27.43 19.88
N ALA A 386 12.81 -26.19 20.29
CA ALA A 386 13.86 -25.88 21.26
C ALA A 386 13.63 -26.59 22.60
N SER A 387 12.39 -26.65 23.07
CA SER A 387 12.00 -27.46 24.24
C SER A 387 12.30 -28.95 24.06
N TYR A 388 12.03 -29.52 22.88
CA TYR A 388 12.43 -30.88 22.54
C TYR A 388 13.96 -31.02 22.52
N GLY A 389 14.70 -30.05 21.97
CA GLY A 389 16.16 -30.05 21.95
C GLY A 389 16.75 -30.16 23.36
N ILE A 390 16.26 -29.34 24.30
CA ILE A 390 16.69 -29.36 25.70
C ILE A 390 16.29 -30.68 26.39
N LEU A 391 15.05 -31.16 26.18
CA LEU A 391 14.59 -32.44 26.73
C LEU A 391 15.44 -33.62 26.22
N GLY A 392 15.76 -33.62 24.93
CA GLY A 392 16.54 -34.66 24.27
C GLY A 392 17.97 -34.67 24.77
N PHE A 393 18.59 -33.50 24.88
CA PHE A 393 19.93 -33.34 25.44
C PHE A 393 19.98 -33.81 26.89
N SER A 394 18.98 -33.44 27.70
CA SER A 394 18.86 -33.88 29.10
C SER A 394 18.76 -35.41 29.22
N ARG A 395 17.95 -36.05 28.38
CA ARG A 395 17.83 -37.51 28.33
C ARG A 395 19.14 -38.17 27.90
N TRP A 396 19.75 -37.70 26.82
CA TRP A 396 21.01 -38.22 26.32
C TRP A 396 22.10 -38.15 27.38
N LEU A 397 22.28 -37.00 28.03
CA LEU A 397 23.29 -36.80 29.06
C LEU A 397 23.09 -37.74 30.26
N SER A 398 21.83 -38.06 30.60
CA SER A 398 21.52 -39.06 31.64
C SER A 398 21.87 -40.50 31.26
N THR A 399 22.03 -40.79 29.96
CA THR A 399 22.40 -42.12 29.44
C THR A 399 23.90 -42.28 29.17
N VAL A 400 24.65 -41.19 28.96
CA VAL A 400 26.10 -41.27 28.75
C VAL A 400 26.79 -41.60 30.07
N ASN A 401 27.49 -42.73 30.10
CA ASN A 401 28.25 -43.17 31.26
C ASN A 401 29.56 -42.36 31.36
N LEU A 402 29.49 -41.12 31.87
CA LEU A 402 30.62 -40.20 32.02
C LEU A 402 31.58 -40.56 33.18
N THR A 403 31.63 -41.84 33.57
CA THR A 403 32.30 -42.34 34.79
C THR A 403 33.80 -42.05 34.84
N ASP A 404 34.47 -41.85 33.71
CA ASP A 404 35.92 -41.65 33.68
C ASP A 404 36.36 -40.18 33.77
N LEU A 405 35.56 -39.23 33.30
CA LEU A 405 35.96 -37.81 33.26
C LEU A 405 35.51 -37.01 34.50
N TRP A 406 34.46 -37.46 35.20
CA TRP A 406 33.80 -36.70 36.28
C TRP A 406 33.55 -37.54 37.55
N ARG A 407 34.55 -38.30 38.02
CA ARG A 407 34.48 -39.22 39.17
C ARG A 407 33.89 -38.67 40.49
N LYS A 408 33.66 -37.36 40.63
CA LYS A 408 33.17 -36.73 41.87
C LYS A 408 31.71 -36.25 41.83
N LEU A 409 31.04 -36.24 40.67
CA LEU A 409 29.67 -35.72 40.55
C LEU A 409 28.71 -36.80 40.05
N GLU A 410 27.56 -36.95 40.72
CA GLU A 410 26.50 -37.84 40.25
C GLU A 410 25.98 -37.40 38.87
N PRO A 411 25.86 -38.29 37.86
CA PRO A 411 25.39 -37.93 36.51
C PRO A 411 24.03 -37.21 36.48
N ARG A 412 23.16 -37.54 37.45
CA ARG A 412 21.85 -36.88 37.63
C ARG A 412 22.00 -35.40 37.99
N THR A 413 23.03 -35.05 38.76
CA THR A 413 23.32 -33.69 39.20
C THR A 413 23.87 -32.87 38.03
N ILE A 414 24.80 -33.42 37.25
CA ILE A 414 25.32 -32.78 36.03
C ILE A 414 24.16 -32.52 35.05
N THR A 415 23.32 -33.53 34.81
CA THR A 415 22.16 -33.39 33.92
C THR A 415 21.25 -32.24 34.34
N ARG A 416 20.97 -32.10 35.64
CA ARG A 416 20.16 -30.99 36.17
C ARG A 416 20.82 -29.64 35.91
N TYR A 417 22.11 -29.48 36.19
CA TYR A 417 22.81 -28.21 35.99
C TYR A 417 22.91 -27.81 34.52
N VAL A 418 23.23 -28.75 33.63
CA VAL A 418 23.31 -28.44 32.19
C VAL A 418 21.92 -28.14 31.62
N THR A 419 20.91 -28.90 32.02
CA THR A 419 19.52 -28.60 31.60
C THR A 419 19.08 -27.22 32.10
N ALA A 420 19.40 -26.88 33.35
CA ALA A 420 19.13 -25.55 33.89
C ALA A 420 19.91 -24.45 33.13
N ALA A 421 21.18 -24.68 32.78
CA ALA A 421 21.98 -23.75 32.00
C ALA A 421 21.38 -23.52 30.59
N LEU A 422 20.93 -24.56 29.90
CA LEU A 422 20.25 -24.43 28.60
C LEU A 422 18.91 -23.67 28.70
N VAL A 423 18.16 -23.90 29.78
CA VAL A 423 16.93 -23.14 30.07
C VAL A 423 17.25 -21.67 30.32
N VAL A 424 18.26 -21.37 31.15
CA VAL A 424 18.71 -20.00 31.40
C VAL A 424 19.21 -19.35 30.12
N LEU A 425 19.94 -20.09 29.29
CA LEU A 425 20.43 -19.60 27.99
C LEU A 425 19.27 -19.24 27.06
N LEU A 426 18.24 -20.08 26.95
CA LEU A 426 17.03 -19.78 26.15
C LEU A 426 16.30 -18.53 26.67
N VAL A 427 16.11 -18.43 28.00
CA VAL A 427 15.44 -17.27 28.62
C VAL A 427 16.25 -16.00 28.43
N ALA A 428 17.54 -16.00 28.77
CA ALA A 428 18.40 -14.83 28.67
C ALA A 428 18.57 -14.37 27.22
N SER A 429 18.76 -15.31 26.28
CA SER A 429 18.88 -14.95 24.86
C SER A 429 17.61 -14.34 24.29
N SER A 430 16.42 -14.83 24.67
CA SER A 430 15.14 -14.26 24.24
C SER A 430 14.97 -12.83 24.77
N LEU A 431 15.28 -12.60 26.05
CA LEU A 431 15.24 -11.27 26.66
C LEU A 431 16.25 -10.30 26.02
N ILE A 432 17.46 -10.76 25.69
CA ILE A 432 18.47 -9.94 24.99
C ILE A 432 18.02 -9.62 23.57
N ALA A 433 17.49 -10.62 22.85
CA ALA A 433 17.02 -10.46 21.47
C ALA A 433 15.79 -9.54 21.36
N THR A 434 15.10 -9.28 22.48
CA THR A 434 13.90 -8.43 22.54
C THR A 434 13.97 -7.38 23.65
N TRP A 435 15.19 -6.93 23.97
CA TRP A 435 15.42 -6.01 25.08
C TRP A 435 14.52 -4.75 25.06
N PRO A 436 14.07 -4.17 23.91
CA PRO A 436 13.15 -3.04 23.93
C PRO A 436 11.81 -3.38 24.60
N MET A 437 11.32 -4.62 24.52
CA MET A 437 10.08 -5.04 25.21
C MET A 437 10.22 -4.96 26.74
N ALA A 438 11.44 -5.12 27.27
CA ALA A 438 11.68 -5.05 28.71
C ALA A 438 11.58 -3.62 29.29
N THR A 439 11.48 -2.59 28.44
CA THR A 439 11.22 -1.20 28.85
C THR A 439 9.77 -0.97 29.28
N GLY A 440 8.86 -1.87 28.88
CA GLY A 440 7.44 -1.78 29.19
C GLY A 440 6.63 -0.88 28.25
N ASP A 441 7.27 -0.15 27.33
CA ASP A 441 6.66 0.65 26.26
C ASP A 441 7.34 0.40 24.89
N PHE A 442 8.07 -0.71 24.79
CA PHE A 442 8.73 -1.19 23.55
C PHE A 442 9.75 -0.17 23.03
N GLY A 443 10.56 0.41 23.90
CA GLY A 443 11.56 1.41 23.51
C GLY A 443 10.92 2.72 23.05
N GLY A 444 9.73 3.03 23.59
CA GLY A 444 8.93 4.20 23.20
C GLY A 444 7.99 3.98 22.01
N VAL A 445 8.04 2.83 21.33
CA VAL A 445 7.19 2.54 20.15
C VAL A 445 5.71 2.65 20.49
N ILE A 446 5.26 2.08 21.60
CA ILE A 446 3.87 2.20 22.07
C ILE A 446 3.78 3.09 23.31
N SER A 447 4.63 4.12 23.42
CA SER A 447 4.49 5.04 24.54
C SER A 447 3.15 5.76 24.44
N PRO A 448 2.26 5.63 25.45
CA PRO A 448 1.04 6.41 25.47
C PRO A 448 1.36 7.91 25.47
N LYS A 449 0.55 8.69 24.75
CA LYS A 449 0.64 10.15 24.72
C LYS A 449 -0.68 10.74 25.18
N ASP A 450 -0.62 11.71 26.08
CA ASP A 450 -1.78 12.50 26.46
C ASP A 450 -2.24 13.32 25.25
N LEU A 451 -3.55 13.48 25.12
CA LEU A 451 -4.12 14.36 24.11
C LEU A 451 -3.79 15.81 24.48
N SER A 452 -3.33 16.60 23.51
CA SER A 452 -3.07 18.01 23.79
C SER A 452 -4.38 18.77 24.08
N SER A 453 -4.27 19.88 24.82
CA SER A 453 -5.42 20.72 25.15
C SER A 453 -6.11 21.28 23.90
N ASP A 454 -5.37 21.46 22.80
CA ASP A 454 -5.89 21.98 21.54
C ASP A 454 -6.88 21.01 20.89
N TYR A 455 -6.58 19.71 20.90
CA TYR A 455 -7.49 18.68 20.42
C TYR A 455 -8.76 18.62 21.27
N THR A 456 -8.63 18.69 22.60
CA THR A 456 -9.79 18.72 23.51
C THR A 456 -10.68 19.93 23.23
N ARG A 457 -10.07 21.11 23.09
CA ARG A 457 -10.80 22.34 22.80
C ARG A 457 -11.43 22.35 21.42
N THR A 458 -10.76 21.76 20.43
CA THR A 458 -11.30 21.57 19.08
C THR A 458 -12.50 20.62 19.11
N TYR A 459 -12.42 19.52 19.87
CA TYR A 459 -13.53 18.60 20.07
C TYR A 459 -14.73 19.30 20.71
N ASP A 460 -14.51 20.02 21.82
CA ASP A 460 -15.57 20.76 22.51
C ASP A 460 -16.21 21.82 21.59
N LEU A 461 -15.39 22.55 20.82
CA LEU A 461 -15.85 23.56 19.87
C LEU A 461 -16.76 22.94 18.79
N ILE A 462 -16.33 21.84 18.18
CA ILE A 462 -17.09 21.19 17.12
C ILE A 462 -18.34 20.52 17.70
N GLU A 463 -18.28 19.89 18.88
CA GLU A 463 -19.43 19.28 19.53
C GLU A 463 -20.49 20.33 19.93
N GLU A 464 -20.07 21.49 20.45
CA GLU A 464 -20.95 22.61 20.76
C GLU A 464 -21.61 23.17 19.50
N GLN A 465 -20.82 23.41 18.43
CA GLN A 465 -21.32 23.98 17.18
C GLN A 465 -22.16 23.01 16.35
N ALA A 466 -21.92 21.70 16.47
CA ALA A 466 -22.77 20.68 15.85
C ALA A 466 -24.19 20.71 16.43
N GLY A 467 -24.35 21.05 17.72
CA GLY A 467 -25.67 21.08 18.36
C GLY A 467 -26.40 19.72 18.34
N GLY A 468 -25.66 18.62 18.14
CA GLY A 468 -26.17 17.27 17.92
C GLY A 468 -26.41 16.89 16.45
N ASP A 469 -26.30 17.82 15.51
CA ASP A 469 -26.34 17.57 14.07
C ASP A 469 -24.92 17.38 13.53
N TRP A 470 -24.61 16.15 13.11
CA TRP A 470 -23.30 15.76 12.57
C TRP A 470 -23.33 15.57 11.06
N ASN A 471 -24.30 16.18 10.36
CA ASN A 471 -24.45 16.12 8.91
C ASN A 471 -23.43 17.01 8.16
N PHE A 472 -22.16 16.98 8.57
CA PHE A 472 -21.05 17.65 7.92
C PHE A 472 -19.78 16.82 8.07
N LYS A 473 -18.75 17.17 7.29
CA LYS A 473 -17.44 16.53 7.32
C LYS A 473 -16.34 17.47 7.81
N ILE A 474 -15.22 16.87 8.17
CA ILE A 474 -14.02 17.57 8.60
C ILE A 474 -12.85 17.15 7.70
N LEU A 475 -12.21 18.12 7.04
CA LEU A 475 -10.93 17.91 6.37
C LEU A 475 -9.80 18.03 7.39
N TYR A 476 -8.96 17.01 7.48
CA TYR A 476 -7.80 17.03 8.36
C TYR A 476 -6.51 17.04 7.56
N LEU A 477 -5.59 17.94 7.93
CA LEU A 477 -4.33 18.15 7.22
C LEU A 477 -3.14 17.97 8.18
N PRO A 478 -2.12 17.17 7.79
CA PRO A 478 -1.98 16.45 6.52
C PRO A 478 -2.77 15.13 6.43
N SER A 479 -3.25 14.61 7.56
CA SER A 479 -3.96 13.33 7.61
C SER A 479 -4.98 13.31 8.73
N ASN A 480 -5.96 12.44 8.64
CA ASN A 480 -7.01 12.28 9.65
C ASN A 480 -6.39 11.91 11.02
N PRO A 481 -6.42 12.79 12.04
CA PRO A 481 -5.88 12.52 13.35
C PRO A 481 -6.73 11.44 14.02
N HIS A 482 -6.07 10.58 14.79
CA HIS A 482 -6.69 9.50 15.56
C HIS A 482 -7.53 9.98 16.76
N SER A 483 -8.11 11.17 16.67
CA SER A 483 -8.80 11.86 17.76
C SER A 483 -10.21 11.30 17.99
N GLY A 484 -10.91 10.83 16.95
CA GLY A 484 -12.23 10.18 17.06
C GLY A 484 -13.40 11.17 17.13
N PHE A 485 -13.48 12.09 16.16
CA PHE A 485 -14.64 12.98 16.05
C PHE A 485 -15.84 12.23 15.49
N LYS A 486 -17.05 12.55 15.97
CA LYS A 486 -18.30 11.96 15.46
C LYS A 486 -18.60 12.36 14.01
N ALA A 487 -18.16 13.54 13.57
CA ALA A 487 -18.27 13.95 12.17
C ALA A 487 -17.28 13.14 11.30
N PRO A 488 -17.71 12.64 10.13
CA PRO A 488 -16.82 11.98 9.19
C PRO A 488 -15.61 12.84 8.82
N GLY A 489 -14.44 12.22 8.78
CA GLY A 489 -13.31 12.79 8.04
C GLY A 489 -13.65 12.86 6.55
N LEU A 490 -13.13 13.90 5.88
CA LEU A 490 -13.13 13.93 4.43
C LEU A 490 -12.26 12.78 3.92
N ALA A 491 -12.83 11.93 3.07
CA ALA A 491 -12.09 10.85 2.45
C ALA A 491 -11.00 11.41 1.55
N ASP A 492 -9.87 10.70 1.49
CA ASP A 492 -8.89 11.02 0.48
C ASP A 492 -9.46 10.63 -0.87
N SER A 493 -9.31 11.54 -1.81
CA SER A 493 -9.84 11.42 -3.15
C SER A 493 -8.94 12.21 -4.09
N PRO A 494 -8.89 11.84 -5.37
CA PRO A 494 -8.19 12.62 -6.37
C PRO A 494 -8.57 14.10 -6.38
N TYR A 495 -9.85 14.39 -6.19
CA TYR A 495 -10.34 15.76 -6.11
C TYR A 495 -9.80 16.51 -4.89
N LEU A 496 -9.75 15.87 -3.72
CA LEU A 496 -9.13 16.49 -2.55
C LEU A 496 -7.63 16.77 -2.77
N HIS A 497 -6.90 15.83 -3.35
CA HIS A 497 -5.48 16.02 -3.68
C HIS A 497 -5.27 17.19 -4.63
N TYR A 498 -6.09 17.28 -5.67
CA TYR A 498 -6.09 18.40 -6.60
C TYR A 498 -6.23 19.74 -5.85
N LEU A 499 -7.23 19.87 -4.97
CA LEU A 499 -7.43 21.08 -4.18
C LEU A 499 -6.24 21.39 -3.26
N MET A 500 -5.62 20.38 -2.64
CA MET A 500 -4.46 20.57 -1.77
C MET A 500 -3.22 21.00 -2.54
N THR A 501 -3.03 20.51 -3.76
CA THR A 501 -1.95 20.98 -4.64
C THR A 501 -2.16 22.42 -5.06
N LEU A 502 -3.37 22.79 -5.51
CA LEU A 502 -3.66 24.19 -5.86
C LEU A 502 -3.40 25.11 -4.67
N LEU A 503 -3.78 24.67 -3.47
CA LEU A 503 -3.51 25.40 -2.23
C LEU A 503 -2.02 25.55 -1.94
N ASN A 504 -1.23 24.48 -2.09
CA ASN A 504 0.22 24.51 -1.91
C ASN A 504 0.95 25.37 -2.95
N LYS A 505 0.45 25.40 -4.20
CA LYS A 505 0.95 26.28 -5.28
C LYS A 505 0.50 27.74 -5.12
N GLY A 506 -0.54 28.00 -4.32
CA GLY A 506 -1.14 29.34 -4.17
C GLY A 506 -2.10 29.71 -5.29
N ASN A 507 -2.54 28.73 -6.07
CA ASN A 507 -3.40 28.88 -7.25
C ASN A 507 -4.90 28.79 -6.92
N ILE A 508 -5.28 28.74 -5.64
CA ILE A 508 -6.67 28.76 -5.17
C ILE A 508 -6.86 29.81 -4.07
N SER A 509 -7.92 30.62 -4.20
CA SER A 509 -8.26 31.70 -3.26
C SER A 509 -9.62 31.53 -2.57
N LYS A 510 -10.36 30.46 -2.96
CA LYS A 510 -11.70 30.11 -2.49
C LYS A 510 -11.83 28.61 -2.21
N LEU A 511 -10.93 28.07 -1.40
CA LEU A 511 -10.92 26.65 -1.04
C LEU A 511 -12.21 26.21 -0.35
N GLY A 512 -12.82 27.06 0.48
CA GLY A 512 -14.08 26.73 1.16
C GLY A 512 -15.19 26.39 0.17
N SER A 513 -15.30 27.15 -0.91
CA SER A 513 -16.27 26.94 -1.98
C SER A 513 -15.98 25.64 -2.74
N ALA A 514 -14.72 25.27 -2.95
CA ALA A 514 -14.36 24.00 -3.59
C ALA A 514 -14.58 22.77 -2.69
N LEU A 515 -14.48 22.95 -1.37
CA LEU A 515 -14.74 21.90 -0.38
C LEU A 515 -16.22 21.77 0.00
N ALA A 516 -17.04 22.78 -0.31
CA ALA A 516 -18.45 22.83 0.03
C ALA A 516 -19.28 21.66 -0.54
N PRO A 517 -19.11 21.26 -1.82
CA PRO A 517 -19.79 20.09 -2.36
C PRO A 517 -19.52 18.84 -1.55
N LEU A 518 -18.29 18.64 -1.07
CA LEU A 518 -17.92 17.46 -0.28
C LEU A 518 -18.51 17.44 1.15
N GLY A 519 -19.27 18.47 1.53
CA GLY A 519 -19.87 18.64 2.84
C GLY A 519 -18.87 19.01 3.94
N ALA A 520 -17.67 19.47 3.57
CA ALA A 520 -16.63 19.81 4.54
C ALA A 520 -16.89 21.18 5.18
N LYS A 521 -17.31 21.15 6.46
CA LYS A 521 -17.58 22.35 7.26
C LYS A 521 -16.35 22.83 8.01
N TYR A 522 -15.48 21.93 8.45
CA TYR A 522 -14.25 22.31 9.17
C TYR A 522 -13.00 21.80 8.47
N ILE A 523 -11.93 22.57 8.59
CA ILE A 523 -10.57 22.16 8.22
C ILE A 523 -9.73 22.23 9.48
N ILE A 524 -9.11 21.11 9.87
CA ILE A 524 -8.21 21.02 11.02
C ILE A 524 -6.79 20.78 10.51
N LEU A 525 -5.92 21.76 10.72
CA LEU A 525 -4.50 21.69 10.42
C LEU A 525 -3.70 21.34 11.68
N ASP A 526 -2.93 20.25 11.64
CA ASP A 526 -1.90 19.95 12.65
C ASP A 526 -0.57 20.62 12.27
N LYS A 527 -0.27 21.72 12.95
CA LYS A 527 0.94 22.53 12.77
C LYS A 527 2.22 21.83 13.22
N THR A 528 2.13 20.76 14.00
CA THR A 528 3.31 20.00 14.44
C THR A 528 3.82 19.04 13.37
N THR A 529 2.94 18.62 12.46
CA THR A 529 3.27 17.68 11.39
C THR A 529 3.72 18.42 10.11
N TYR A 530 3.27 19.66 9.90
CA TYR A 530 3.66 20.50 8.77
C TYR A 530 4.79 21.46 9.16
N LEU A 531 6.01 21.21 8.64
CA LEU A 531 7.14 22.14 8.79
C LEU A 531 7.10 23.30 7.78
N ASP A 532 6.25 23.20 6.74
CA ASP A 532 6.13 24.20 5.69
C ASP A 532 5.03 25.23 6.01
N ASN A 533 5.44 26.48 6.23
CA ASN A 533 4.52 27.59 6.47
C ASN A 533 3.64 27.92 5.25
N ARG A 534 3.92 27.39 4.05
CA ARG A 534 3.13 27.65 2.83
C ARG A 534 1.68 27.18 2.94
N LEU A 535 1.44 25.96 3.44
CA LEU A 535 0.07 25.44 3.57
C LEU A 535 -0.74 26.25 4.59
N GLU A 536 -0.14 26.55 5.75
CA GLU A 536 -0.78 27.38 6.79
C GLU A 536 -1.13 28.77 6.23
N ASN A 537 -0.18 29.42 5.55
CA ASN A 537 -0.41 30.72 4.92
C ASN A 537 -1.46 30.63 3.80
N GLY A 538 -1.41 29.57 2.99
CA GLY A 538 -2.39 29.29 1.94
C GLY A 538 -3.80 29.22 2.49
N LEU A 539 -4.01 28.48 3.59
CA LEU A 539 -5.29 28.38 4.29
C LEU A 539 -5.74 29.71 4.90
N LYS A 540 -4.83 30.45 5.55
CA LYS A 540 -5.13 31.77 6.15
C LYS A 540 -5.47 32.83 5.11
N ASN A 541 -4.96 32.70 3.89
CA ASN A 541 -5.22 33.62 2.79
C ASN A 541 -6.51 33.32 2.03
N GLN A 542 -7.24 32.25 2.38
CA GLN A 542 -8.51 31.92 1.72
C GLN A 542 -9.59 32.94 2.11
N SER A 543 -10.30 33.45 1.10
CA SER A 543 -11.30 34.52 1.29
C SER A 543 -12.64 34.03 1.86
N ASP A 544 -12.86 32.70 1.85
CA ASP A 544 -14.11 32.04 2.21
C ASP A 544 -13.96 31.02 3.35
N LEU A 545 -12.83 31.06 4.06
CA LEU A 545 -12.60 30.30 5.29
C LEU A 545 -12.36 31.26 6.45
N SER A 546 -12.93 30.97 7.61
CA SER A 546 -12.73 31.76 8.83
C SER A 546 -12.00 30.93 9.89
N VAL A 547 -11.00 31.52 10.57
CA VAL A 547 -10.31 30.82 11.66
C VAL A 547 -11.21 30.78 12.89
N SER A 548 -11.72 29.59 13.21
CA SER A 548 -12.57 29.33 14.39
C SER A 548 -11.76 29.09 15.66
N PHE A 549 -10.58 28.45 15.53
CA PHE A 549 -9.66 28.23 16.64
C PHE A 549 -8.21 28.20 16.16
N GLU A 550 -7.30 28.80 16.92
CA GLU A 550 -5.87 28.75 16.68
C GLU A 550 -5.14 28.48 18.01
N GLY A 551 -4.72 27.23 18.19
CA GLY A 551 -3.94 26.76 19.33
C GLY A 551 -2.44 26.80 19.06
N GLU A 552 -1.65 26.13 19.89
CA GLU A 552 -0.21 25.95 19.66
C GLU A 552 0.06 24.89 18.59
N GLN A 553 -0.70 23.80 18.61
CA GLN A 553 -0.56 22.62 17.75
C GLN A 553 -1.60 22.58 16.63
N LEU A 554 -2.83 23.03 16.89
CA LEU A 554 -3.92 22.95 15.90
C LEU A 554 -4.38 24.32 15.43
N MET A 555 -4.83 24.39 14.18
CA MET A 555 -5.66 25.47 13.65
C MET A 555 -6.93 24.87 13.06
N VAL A 556 -8.08 25.47 13.37
CA VAL A 556 -9.39 25.05 12.89
C VAL A 556 -9.98 26.19 12.09
N LEU A 557 -10.27 25.93 10.82
CA LEU A 557 -11.00 26.85 9.95
C LEU A 557 -12.43 26.34 9.76
N GLU A 558 -13.39 27.25 9.72
CA GLU A 558 -14.79 26.99 9.39
C GLU A 558 -15.08 27.45 7.97
N ASN A 559 -15.78 26.58 7.24
CA ASN A 559 -16.33 26.82 5.92
C ASN A 559 -17.82 27.12 6.06
N GLU A 560 -18.21 28.38 5.91
CA GLU A 560 -19.60 28.81 6.03
C GLU A 560 -20.47 28.34 4.84
N ARG A 561 -19.86 27.80 3.78
CA ARG A 561 -20.52 27.47 2.51
C ARG A 561 -20.77 25.97 2.30
N TYR A 562 -20.58 25.11 3.30
CA TYR A 562 -20.74 23.66 3.15
C TYR A 562 -22.16 23.24 2.71
N SER A 563 -22.25 22.15 1.95
CA SER A 563 -23.51 21.62 1.42
C SER A 563 -24.17 20.59 2.35
N ASP A 564 -25.49 20.41 2.18
CA ASP A 564 -26.26 19.37 2.85
C ASP A 564 -25.79 17.97 2.43
N GLN A 565 -25.95 16.99 3.33
CA GLN A 565 -25.57 15.59 3.10
C GLN A 565 -26.23 14.96 1.86
N PHE A 566 -27.45 15.39 1.55
CA PHE A 566 -28.21 14.95 0.38
C PHE A 566 -28.67 16.16 -0.41
N ARG A 567 -28.33 16.19 -1.70
CA ARG A 567 -28.78 17.23 -2.62
C ARG A 567 -29.20 16.63 -3.95
N PHE A 568 -30.15 17.27 -4.61
CA PHE A 568 -30.37 17.00 -6.03
C PHE A 568 -29.50 17.93 -6.84
N SER A 569 -28.96 17.40 -7.92
CA SER A 569 -28.15 18.16 -8.84
C SER A 569 -28.44 17.77 -10.29
N ASP A 570 -28.05 18.63 -11.21
CA ASP A 570 -28.07 18.33 -12.63
C ASP A 570 -26.69 17.86 -13.04
N LEU A 571 -26.58 16.56 -13.29
CA LEU A 571 -25.31 15.89 -13.46
C LEU A 571 -24.59 16.32 -14.74
N ALA A 572 -23.34 16.77 -14.59
CA ALA A 572 -22.41 16.91 -15.71
C ALA A 572 -21.50 15.68 -15.81
N MET A 573 -21.26 15.22 -17.03
CA MET A 573 -20.30 14.13 -17.28
C MET A 573 -19.03 14.71 -17.88
N ASN A 574 -17.88 14.49 -17.24
CA ASN A 574 -16.61 15.13 -17.61
C ASN A 574 -15.62 14.17 -18.27
N PHE A 575 -15.39 14.39 -19.57
CA PHE A 575 -14.42 13.71 -20.45
C PHE A 575 -13.09 14.47 -20.59
N ASP A 576 -12.91 15.55 -19.84
CA ASP A 576 -11.66 16.30 -19.77
C ASP A 576 -10.99 16.08 -18.40
N SER A 577 -9.99 16.90 -18.07
CA SER A 577 -9.30 16.77 -16.80
C SER A 577 -10.15 17.07 -15.57
N ILE A 578 -9.68 16.59 -14.41
CA ILE A 578 -10.24 17.00 -13.12
C ILE A 578 -10.21 18.52 -12.95
N ASP A 579 -9.22 19.21 -13.53
CA ASP A 579 -9.13 20.67 -13.53
C ASP A 579 -10.30 21.28 -14.29
N SER A 580 -10.66 20.71 -15.46
CA SER A 580 -11.85 21.15 -16.21
C SER A 580 -13.13 20.91 -15.43
N GLY A 581 -13.30 19.76 -14.78
CA GLY A 581 -14.45 19.51 -13.91
C GLY A 581 -14.51 20.45 -12.70
N ALA A 582 -13.35 20.79 -12.14
CA ALA A 582 -13.22 21.65 -10.97
C ALA A 582 -13.20 23.15 -11.28
N ALA A 583 -13.00 23.54 -12.54
CA ALA A 583 -12.81 24.92 -13.00
C ALA A 583 -13.95 25.87 -12.61
N ARG A 584 -15.14 25.32 -12.34
CA ARG A 584 -16.36 26.10 -12.13
C ARG A 584 -17.03 25.80 -10.80
N SER A 585 -17.30 26.87 -10.03
CA SER A 585 -18.24 26.87 -8.88
C SER A 585 -19.72 26.60 -9.23
N ALA A 586 -20.03 26.31 -10.50
CA ALA A 586 -21.37 25.95 -10.97
C ALA A 586 -21.48 24.45 -11.29
N TRP A 587 -20.37 23.70 -11.28
CA TRP A 587 -20.36 22.24 -11.40
C TRP A 587 -20.08 21.65 -10.04
N ASP A 588 -20.93 21.96 -9.06
CA ASP A 588 -20.82 21.38 -7.73
C ASP A 588 -20.89 19.85 -7.80
N ASP A 589 -21.49 19.28 -8.86
CA ASP A 589 -21.71 17.85 -9.05
C ASP A 589 -21.45 17.38 -10.48
N TRP A 590 -20.27 16.83 -10.74
CA TRP A 590 -19.90 16.21 -12.01
C TRP A 590 -19.40 14.77 -11.81
N ILE A 591 -19.51 13.92 -12.84
CA ILE A 591 -18.91 12.59 -12.86
C ILE A 591 -17.68 12.63 -13.74
N GLN A 592 -16.51 12.34 -13.18
CA GLN A 592 -15.31 12.11 -13.97
C GLN A 592 -15.46 10.80 -14.73
N THR A 593 -15.42 10.85 -16.06
CA THR A 593 -15.50 9.65 -16.90
C THR A 593 -14.21 8.85 -16.86
N ASP A 594 -13.10 9.52 -16.55
CA ASP A 594 -11.80 8.91 -16.35
C ASP A 594 -11.71 8.03 -15.09
N GLN A 595 -12.84 7.68 -14.45
CA GLN A 595 -12.89 6.56 -13.50
C GLN A 595 -13.29 5.22 -14.16
N ALA A 596 -13.35 5.19 -15.50
CA ALA A 596 -13.23 4.13 -16.52
C ALA A 596 -13.69 2.67 -16.30
N ILE A 597 -13.97 2.18 -15.09
CA ILE A 597 -14.40 0.78 -14.86
C ILE A 597 -15.87 0.72 -14.41
N MET A 598 -16.56 1.85 -14.32
CA MET A 598 -17.95 1.90 -13.88
C MET A 598 -18.92 1.95 -15.06
N ASP A 599 -20.08 1.31 -14.89
CA ASP A 599 -21.17 1.31 -15.86
C ASP A 599 -21.84 2.70 -15.89
N LEU A 600 -21.18 3.65 -16.53
CA LEU A 600 -21.64 5.03 -16.64
C LEU A 600 -22.65 5.21 -17.79
N GLU A 601 -23.06 4.14 -18.48
CA GLU A 601 -24.03 4.23 -19.57
C GLU A 601 -25.37 4.82 -19.08
N GLY A 602 -25.81 4.41 -17.89
CA GLY A 602 -27.00 4.95 -17.23
C GLY A 602 -26.84 6.43 -16.89
N ALA A 603 -25.68 6.82 -16.33
CA ALA A 603 -25.34 8.20 -16.01
C ALA A 603 -25.30 9.06 -17.28
N PHE A 604 -24.53 8.67 -18.29
CA PHE A 604 -24.44 9.34 -19.58
C PHE A 604 -25.81 9.48 -20.24
N SER A 605 -26.66 8.45 -20.21
CA SER A 605 -28.00 8.54 -20.79
C SER A 605 -28.88 9.58 -20.09
N SER A 606 -28.68 9.78 -18.79
CA SER A 606 -29.44 10.72 -17.96
C SER A 606 -28.87 12.14 -17.90
N THR A 607 -27.59 12.34 -18.24
CA THR A 607 -26.94 13.65 -18.10
C THR A 607 -27.39 14.64 -19.17
N PRO A 608 -27.82 15.84 -18.80
CA PRO A 608 -28.04 16.91 -19.76
C PRO A 608 -26.73 17.55 -20.24
N TYR A 609 -25.67 17.54 -19.41
CA TYR A 609 -24.38 18.17 -19.71
C TYR A 609 -23.26 17.16 -19.95
N VAL A 610 -22.40 17.51 -20.91
CA VAL A 610 -21.17 16.80 -21.18
C VAL A 610 -20.04 17.82 -21.27
N ILE A 611 -19.10 17.74 -20.35
CA ILE A 611 -17.84 18.47 -20.41
C ILE A 611 -16.91 17.66 -21.30
N MET A 612 -16.52 18.27 -22.41
CA MET A 612 -15.80 17.64 -23.51
C MET A 612 -14.30 17.80 -23.31
N GLY A 613 -13.57 16.70 -23.47
CA GLY A 613 -12.10 16.69 -23.47
C GLY A 613 -11.54 15.77 -24.56
N PRO A 614 -10.21 15.70 -24.69
CA PRO A 614 -9.52 14.96 -25.75
C PRO A 614 -9.73 13.43 -25.69
N GLY A 615 -10.32 12.89 -24.61
CA GLY A 615 -10.60 11.45 -24.42
C GLY A 615 -11.97 10.96 -24.92
N TYR A 616 -12.92 11.86 -25.19
CA TYR A 616 -14.24 11.48 -25.72
C TYR A 616 -14.14 10.93 -27.16
N PRO A 617 -14.91 9.88 -27.55
CA PRO A 617 -15.83 9.05 -26.77
C PRO A 617 -15.16 7.81 -26.16
N TYR A 618 -13.84 7.70 -26.26
CA TYR A 618 -13.13 6.48 -25.88
C TYR A 618 -13.34 6.13 -24.40
N ASP A 619 -13.45 7.13 -23.51
CA ASP A 619 -13.73 6.87 -22.07
C ASP A 619 -15.10 6.21 -21.82
N LEU A 620 -16.07 6.32 -22.76
CA LEU A 620 -17.33 5.56 -22.70
C LEU A 620 -17.20 4.14 -23.25
N MET A 621 -16.18 3.88 -24.05
CA MET A 621 -15.97 2.63 -24.78
C MET A 621 -14.93 1.73 -24.11
N VAL A 622 -14.11 2.26 -23.21
CA VAL A 622 -13.02 1.55 -22.53
C VAL A 622 -13.48 0.25 -21.84
N ARG A 623 -14.71 0.19 -21.31
CA ARG A 623 -15.26 -1.02 -20.69
C ARG A 623 -15.47 -2.17 -21.69
N SER A 624 -15.68 -1.85 -22.96
CA SER A 624 -15.83 -2.81 -24.05
C SER A 624 -14.49 -3.16 -24.70
N SER A 625 -13.39 -2.65 -24.15
CA SER A 625 -12.04 -2.87 -24.64
C SER A 625 -11.26 -3.79 -23.72
N GLU A 626 -10.32 -4.53 -24.30
CA GLU A 626 -9.30 -5.26 -23.58
C GLU A 626 -8.20 -4.26 -23.20
N THR A 627 -7.99 -4.04 -21.91
CA THR A 627 -7.00 -3.06 -21.43
C THR A 627 -5.81 -3.75 -20.77
N SER A 628 -4.66 -3.09 -20.82
CA SER A 628 -3.47 -3.50 -20.10
C SER A 628 -2.67 -2.26 -19.67
N SER A 629 -2.26 -2.23 -18.41
CA SER A 629 -1.41 -1.17 -17.88
C SER A 629 0.06 -1.54 -18.04
N PRO A 630 0.91 -0.68 -18.65
CA PRO A 630 2.35 -0.89 -18.66
C PRO A 630 2.98 -0.95 -17.27
N PHE A 631 2.30 -0.42 -16.24
CA PHE A 631 2.70 -0.61 -14.85
C PHE A 631 2.71 -2.08 -14.42
N LEU A 632 1.90 -2.93 -15.04
CA LEU A 632 1.89 -4.37 -14.77
C LEU A 632 3.08 -5.10 -15.43
N TYR A 633 3.86 -4.41 -16.27
CA TYR A 633 4.98 -4.99 -17.02
C TYR A 633 6.30 -5.03 -16.23
N ILE A 634 6.33 -4.47 -15.01
CA ILE A 634 7.51 -4.48 -14.12
C ILE A 634 8.17 -5.87 -13.93
N PRO A 635 7.45 -7.01 -13.89
CA PRO A 635 8.10 -8.33 -13.81
C PRO A 635 8.99 -8.71 -15.00
N TYR A 636 8.85 -8.03 -16.16
CA TYR A 636 9.54 -8.35 -17.42
C TYR A 636 10.67 -7.36 -17.75
N TYR A 637 11.11 -6.59 -16.75
CA TYR A 637 11.99 -5.45 -16.91
C TYR A 637 13.47 -5.82 -17.15
N GLY A 638 14.01 -5.37 -18.29
CA GLY A 638 15.45 -5.43 -18.62
C GLY A 638 16.13 -4.05 -18.77
N ASP A 639 15.37 -2.95 -18.77
CA ASP A 639 15.88 -1.60 -19.04
C ASP A 639 15.51 -0.59 -17.95
N GLN A 640 16.49 -0.23 -17.12
CA GLN A 640 16.35 0.61 -15.90
C GLN A 640 15.88 2.06 -16.12
N SER A 641 15.68 2.48 -17.37
CA SER A 641 15.23 3.83 -17.68
C SER A 641 13.75 4.07 -17.46
N TRP A 642 12.92 3.04 -17.60
CA TRP A 642 11.48 3.17 -17.40
C TRP A 642 11.16 3.15 -15.91
N GLN A 643 10.81 4.29 -15.36
CA GLN A 643 10.36 4.43 -13.97
C GLN A 643 8.87 4.11 -13.88
N PHE A 644 8.42 3.62 -12.72
CA PHE A 644 7.01 3.29 -12.51
C PHE A 644 6.50 4.03 -11.29
N ILE A 645 5.45 4.83 -11.50
CA ILE A 645 4.88 5.71 -10.48
C ILE A 645 3.39 5.39 -10.37
N THR A 646 2.83 5.47 -9.16
CA THR A 646 1.37 5.48 -8.95
C THR A 646 0.98 6.81 -8.37
N THR A 647 -0.04 7.44 -8.94
CA THR A 647 -0.58 8.70 -8.44
C THR A 647 -1.29 8.52 -7.09
N TYR A 648 -1.65 7.27 -6.72
CA TYR A 648 -2.35 6.95 -5.47
C TYR A 648 -1.45 6.28 -4.42
N ASN A 649 -0.29 6.86 -4.13
CA ASN A 649 0.51 6.45 -2.96
C ASN A 649 0.38 7.48 -1.81
N PRO A 650 -0.59 7.30 -0.89
CA PRO A 650 -0.83 8.25 0.20
C PRO A 650 0.33 8.34 1.22
N SER A 651 1.31 7.41 1.14
CA SER A 651 2.39 7.33 2.13
C SER A 651 3.66 8.11 1.76
N ASN A 652 3.79 8.63 0.53
CA ASN A 652 4.95 9.42 0.15
C ASN A 652 4.64 10.38 -1.02
N TYR A 653 4.58 11.69 -0.76
CA TYR A 653 4.32 12.73 -1.76
C TYR A 653 5.48 12.97 -2.74
N ASP A 654 6.60 12.24 -2.61
CA ASP A 654 7.76 12.35 -3.50
C ASP A 654 7.41 12.17 -4.98
N TRP A 655 6.34 11.43 -5.31
CA TRP A 655 5.89 11.28 -6.70
C TRP A 655 5.35 12.58 -7.30
N ILE A 656 4.74 13.47 -6.50
CA ILE A 656 4.26 14.77 -7.00
C ILE A 656 5.45 15.59 -7.49
N ASN A 657 6.53 15.64 -6.69
CA ASN A 657 7.75 16.34 -7.10
C ASN A 657 8.38 15.71 -8.37
N GLN A 658 8.28 14.38 -8.53
CA GLN A 658 8.74 13.71 -9.74
C GLN A 658 7.88 14.06 -10.95
N LEU A 659 6.55 14.08 -10.82
CA LEU A 659 5.64 14.47 -11.90
C LEU A 659 5.78 15.95 -12.26
N ASP A 660 5.85 16.84 -11.26
CA ASP A 660 6.12 18.26 -11.45
C ASP A 660 7.47 18.47 -12.17
N SER A 661 8.50 17.68 -11.83
CA SER A 661 9.82 17.80 -12.49
C SER A 661 9.81 17.47 -13.98
N VAL A 662 8.76 16.80 -14.46
CA VAL A 662 8.59 16.38 -15.86
C VAL A 662 7.46 17.17 -16.54
N GLY A 663 7.01 18.26 -15.89
CA GLY A 663 5.96 19.15 -16.37
C GLY A 663 4.55 18.58 -16.26
N MET A 664 4.36 17.41 -15.62
CA MET A 664 3.04 16.86 -15.34
C MET A 664 2.42 17.61 -14.16
N GLU A 665 1.72 18.70 -14.49
CA GLU A 665 0.99 19.49 -13.51
C GLU A 665 -0.52 19.18 -13.48
N ASN A 666 -1.01 18.50 -14.53
CA ASN A 666 -2.42 18.19 -14.74
C ASN A 666 -2.78 16.82 -14.17
N TRP A 667 -3.81 16.79 -13.33
CA TRP A 667 -4.14 15.70 -12.41
C TRP A 667 -5.00 14.60 -13.04
N ASN A 668 -4.91 14.42 -14.36
CA ASN A 668 -5.59 13.33 -15.02
C ASN A 668 -4.92 12.02 -14.63
N LEU A 669 -5.54 11.36 -13.64
CA LEU A 669 -4.99 10.23 -12.91
C LEU A 669 -4.64 9.07 -13.83
N ASP A 670 -3.75 8.24 -13.32
CA ASP A 670 -3.34 6.97 -13.90
C ASP A 670 -4.43 5.88 -13.91
N PHE A 671 -5.72 6.20 -13.74
CA PHE A 671 -6.85 5.28 -13.50
C PHE A 671 -6.72 4.39 -12.26
N GLY A 672 -5.77 4.65 -11.36
CA GLY A 672 -5.35 3.63 -10.43
C GLY A 672 -4.82 2.42 -11.20
N GLU A 673 -4.06 2.63 -12.26
CA GLU A 673 -3.37 1.58 -13.01
C GLU A 673 -1.85 1.82 -13.03
N GLY A 674 -1.39 2.97 -12.54
CA GLY A 674 0.02 3.37 -12.55
C GLY A 674 0.49 3.93 -13.89
N LEU A 675 1.64 4.60 -13.87
CA LEU A 675 2.32 5.21 -15.01
C LEU A 675 3.69 4.57 -15.19
N ALA A 676 4.01 4.17 -16.41
CA ALA A 676 5.39 3.91 -16.82
C ALA A 676 5.94 5.19 -17.47
N TYR A 677 7.01 5.74 -16.94
CA TYR A 677 7.60 7.02 -17.33
C TYR A 677 9.07 6.82 -17.75
N VAL A 678 9.56 7.61 -18.71
CA VAL A 678 10.96 7.58 -19.13
C VAL A 678 11.43 8.97 -19.59
N ASP A 679 12.56 9.39 -19.02
CA ASP A 679 13.29 10.62 -19.35
C ASP A 679 14.61 10.30 -20.06
N ALA A 680 14.57 9.37 -21.00
CA ALA A 680 15.75 8.95 -21.71
C ALA A 680 15.41 8.72 -23.18
N ASN A 681 16.19 9.34 -24.07
CA ASN A 681 16.01 9.10 -25.51
C ASN A 681 16.63 7.78 -25.92
N LEU A 682 17.77 7.43 -25.33
CA LEU A 682 18.49 6.20 -25.64
C LEU A 682 19.15 5.63 -24.39
N THR A 683 19.11 4.31 -24.26
CA THR A 683 19.63 3.55 -23.13
C THR A 683 20.50 2.41 -23.63
N ILE A 684 21.16 1.74 -22.68
CA ILE A 684 21.95 0.56 -22.96
C ILE A 684 21.40 -0.53 -22.04
N PRO A 685 20.80 -1.60 -22.60
CA PRO A 685 20.25 -2.68 -21.78
C PRO A 685 21.31 -3.23 -20.82
N GLU A 686 20.93 -3.49 -19.57
CA GLU A 686 21.87 -3.94 -18.53
C GLU A 686 22.50 -5.28 -18.88
N ASP A 687 21.76 -6.13 -19.59
CA ASP A 687 22.18 -7.47 -20.04
C ASP A 687 22.97 -7.45 -21.35
N LEU A 688 23.01 -6.31 -22.07
CA LEU A 688 23.76 -6.21 -23.32
C LEU A 688 25.26 -6.33 -23.02
N PRO A 689 25.94 -7.37 -23.54
CA PRO A 689 27.37 -7.52 -23.37
C PRO A 689 28.11 -6.38 -24.09
N LEU A 690 28.97 -5.68 -23.36
CA LEU A 690 29.78 -4.60 -23.91
C LEU A 690 30.92 -5.19 -24.76
N PRO A 691 30.94 -4.97 -26.08
CA PRO A 691 31.96 -5.54 -26.95
C PRO A 691 33.31 -4.86 -26.71
N ASN A 692 34.40 -5.63 -26.87
CA ASN A 692 35.76 -5.08 -26.76
C ASN A 692 36.05 -3.95 -27.76
N SER A 693 35.30 -3.87 -28.87
CA SER A 693 35.41 -2.75 -29.83
C SER A 693 34.93 -1.41 -29.26
N ALA A 694 34.08 -1.42 -28.23
CA ALA A 694 33.62 -0.23 -27.53
C ALA A 694 34.54 0.17 -26.38
N LEU A 695 35.50 -0.68 -25.98
CA LEU A 695 36.35 -0.41 -24.82
C LEU A 695 37.29 0.76 -25.11
N VAL A 696 37.16 1.84 -24.32
CA VAL A 696 38.04 3.02 -24.36
C VAL A 696 39.23 2.81 -23.45
N LYS A 697 38.97 2.37 -22.21
CA LYS A 697 40.01 2.17 -21.21
C LYS A 697 39.62 1.07 -20.25
N ASN A 698 40.57 0.21 -19.90
CA ASN A 698 40.41 -0.78 -18.83
C ASN A 698 41.54 -0.62 -17.81
N TYR A 699 41.16 -0.55 -16.53
CA TYR A 699 42.06 -0.59 -15.38
C TYR A 699 41.83 -1.91 -14.66
N ASP A 700 42.70 -2.88 -14.91
CA ASP A 700 42.71 -4.14 -14.17
C ASP A 700 43.38 -3.92 -12.82
N LEU A 701 42.59 -3.82 -11.74
CA LEU A 701 43.12 -3.56 -10.40
C LEU A 701 43.57 -4.83 -9.69
N THR A 702 43.56 -5.97 -10.40
CA THR A 702 44.32 -7.16 -10.00
C THR A 702 45.81 -7.02 -10.33
N ASP A 703 46.16 -6.08 -11.21
CA ASP A 703 47.55 -5.72 -11.52
C ASP A 703 48.09 -4.63 -10.58
N ARG A 704 49.30 -4.86 -10.07
CA ARG A 704 49.93 -3.98 -9.08
C ARG A 704 50.32 -2.63 -9.69
N GLU A 705 50.75 -2.58 -10.94
CA GLU A 705 51.17 -1.33 -11.59
C GLU A 705 49.98 -0.41 -11.79
N THR A 706 48.85 -0.96 -12.22
CA THR A 706 47.57 -0.25 -12.37
C THR A 706 47.08 0.34 -11.04
N VAL A 707 47.19 -0.40 -9.93
CA VAL A 707 46.89 0.15 -8.60
C VAL A 707 47.80 1.32 -8.23
N GLN A 708 49.08 1.31 -8.65
CA GLN A 708 49.97 2.46 -8.41
C GLN A 708 49.54 3.72 -9.18
N GLU A 709 48.89 3.58 -10.35
CA GLU A 709 48.31 4.73 -11.06
C GLU A 709 47.19 5.37 -10.25
N PHE A 710 46.31 4.57 -9.65
CA PHE A 710 45.28 5.05 -8.74
C PHE A 710 45.89 5.72 -7.50
N VAL A 711 46.93 5.13 -6.89
CA VAL A 711 47.63 5.73 -5.74
C VAL A 711 48.19 7.12 -6.10
N ARG A 712 48.76 7.31 -7.29
CA ARG A 712 49.30 8.61 -7.75
C ARG A 712 48.20 9.64 -8.04
N SER A 713 47.01 9.17 -8.41
CA SER A 713 45.87 10.03 -8.77
C SER A 713 45.01 10.44 -7.56
N ASN A 714 45.36 9.96 -6.35
CA ASN A 714 44.58 10.18 -5.13
C ASN A 714 45.43 10.76 -4.01
N TYR A 715 44.80 11.62 -3.19
CA TYR A 715 45.46 12.18 -2.02
C TYR A 715 45.38 11.22 -0.84
N PRO A 716 46.51 10.91 -0.15
CA PRO A 716 46.50 10.04 1.02
C PRO A 716 45.79 10.69 2.23
N GLU A 717 45.66 12.02 2.24
CA GLU A 717 44.90 12.77 3.24
C GLU A 717 43.84 13.66 2.57
N GLN A 718 42.58 13.56 3.00
CA GLN A 718 41.45 14.37 2.53
C GLN A 718 40.58 14.77 3.72
N PHE A 719 40.35 16.08 3.94
CA PHE A 719 39.57 16.58 5.08
C PHE A 719 40.06 16.01 6.42
N ASP A 720 41.38 16.05 6.65
CA ASP A 720 42.08 15.44 7.79
C ASP A 720 41.89 13.91 7.96
N ALA A 721 41.23 13.26 7.01
CA ALA A 721 41.07 11.81 6.98
C ALA A 721 42.23 11.16 6.25
N LYS A 722 42.77 10.11 6.85
CA LYS A 722 43.86 9.30 6.33
C LYS A 722 43.27 8.11 5.60
N GLN A 723 43.52 8.04 4.29
CA GLN A 723 43.13 6.90 3.47
C GLN A 723 44.35 6.21 2.87
N VAL A 724 44.24 4.89 2.72
CA VAL A 724 45.30 4.06 2.14
C VAL A 724 44.72 3.22 1.00
N LEU A 725 45.29 3.39 -0.19
CA LEU A 725 45.02 2.57 -1.35
C LEU A 725 46.20 1.61 -1.53
N ARG A 726 45.95 0.31 -1.59
CA ARG A 726 47.00 -0.70 -1.76
C ARG A 726 46.52 -1.91 -2.55
N TRP A 727 47.42 -2.49 -3.33
CA TRP A 727 47.20 -3.78 -3.95
C TRP A 727 47.24 -4.88 -2.89
N ASN A 728 46.25 -5.78 -2.89
CA ASN A 728 46.16 -6.88 -1.92
C ASN A 728 46.35 -8.27 -2.57
N GLY A 729 46.67 -8.34 -3.87
CA GLY A 729 46.87 -9.58 -4.63
C GLY A 729 45.81 -9.84 -5.68
N ASP A 730 44.56 -9.43 -5.43
CA ASP A 730 43.42 -9.71 -6.30
C ASP A 730 42.57 -8.48 -6.64
N SER A 731 42.87 -7.32 -6.05
CA SER A 731 42.09 -6.09 -6.19
C SER A 731 42.84 -4.87 -5.62
N MET A 732 42.29 -3.67 -5.84
CA MET A 732 42.68 -2.48 -5.10
C MET A 732 41.91 -2.40 -3.80
N ARG A 733 42.59 -2.52 -2.67
CA ARG A 733 42.01 -2.32 -1.34
C ARG A 733 42.13 -0.85 -0.92
N VAL A 734 41.00 -0.25 -0.58
CA VAL A 734 40.89 1.10 -0.01
C VAL A 734 40.55 0.99 1.47
N MET A 735 41.24 1.76 2.32
CA MET A 735 41.03 1.78 3.77
C MET A 735 40.97 3.22 4.28
N LEU A 736 39.87 3.58 4.93
CA LEU A 736 39.76 4.82 5.70
C LEU A 736 40.16 4.56 7.15
N LEU A 737 41.15 5.28 7.68
CA LEU A 737 41.75 4.97 8.98
C LEU A 737 41.18 5.78 10.16
N ASN A 738 40.54 6.92 9.89
CA ASN A 738 39.92 7.79 10.89
C ASN A 738 38.63 8.42 10.33
N ALA A 739 37.69 8.74 11.23
CA ALA A 739 36.43 9.38 10.91
C ALA A 739 36.57 10.90 10.98
N THR A 740 36.22 11.60 9.90
CA THR A 740 36.13 13.07 9.86
C THR A 740 34.96 13.49 9.00
N SER A 741 34.57 14.76 9.06
CA SER A 741 33.56 15.33 8.16
C SER A 741 34.06 15.44 6.71
N GLY A 742 33.14 15.48 5.75
CA GLY A 742 33.45 15.65 4.32
C GLY A 742 33.57 14.32 3.58
N TRP A 743 33.37 14.31 2.28
CA TRP A 743 33.39 13.08 1.48
C TRP A 743 34.80 12.75 0.99
N LYS A 744 35.22 11.49 1.14
CA LYS A 744 36.54 11.01 0.76
C LYS A 744 36.41 10.40 -0.62
N THR A 745 37.33 10.74 -1.50
CA THR A 745 37.24 10.35 -2.91
C THR A 745 38.38 9.43 -3.31
N VAL A 746 38.02 8.33 -3.98
CA VAL A 746 38.92 7.47 -4.75
C VAL A 746 38.63 7.68 -6.23
N ARG A 747 39.59 8.25 -6.94
CA ARG A 747 39.48 8.72 -8.33
C ARG A 747 40.23 7.78 -9.25
N SER A 748 39.64 7.40 -10.37
CA SER A 748 40.39 6.80 -11.47
C SER A 748 41.31 7.85 -12.12
N PRO A 749 42.37 7.44 -12.82
CA PRO A 749 43.09 8.36 -13.71
C PRO A 749 42.13 8.98 -14.74
N LEU A 750 42.52 10.14 -15.28
CA LEU A 750 41.76 10.83 -16.32
C LEU A 750 41.73 9.99 -17.61
N VAL A 751 40.54 9.85 -18.19
CA VAL A 751 40.32 9.16 -19.46
C VAL A 751 39.83 10.16 -20.48
N GLU A 752 40.56 10.28 -21.58
CA GLU A 752 40.20 11.15 -22.71
C GLU A 752 38.92 10.65 -23.37
N ILE A 753 38.03 11.59 -23.67
CA ILE A 753 36.73 11.31 -24.28
C ILE A 753 36.38 12.36 -25.33
N ASP A 754 35.49 11.97 -26.23
CA ASP A 754 34.89 12.84 -27.22
C ASP A 754 33.60 13.46 -26.67
N THR A 755 33.28 14.67 -27.16
CA THR A 755 32.05 15.38 -26.82
C THR A 755 30.84 14.76 -27.51
N ASN A 756 29.66 14.91 -26.91
CA ASN A 756 28.39 14.33 -27.37
C ASN A 756 28.42 12.80 -27.57
N GLN A 757 29.26 12.09 -26.82
CA GLN A 757 29.30 10.63 -26.78
C GLN A 757 28.74 10.12 -25.45
N THR A 758 28.25 8.88 -25.45
CA THR A 758 27.80 8.19 -24.24
C THR A 758 28.79 7.09 -23.88
N TYR A 759 29.18 7.06 -22.63
CA TYR A 759 30.11 6.12 -22.06
C TYR A 759 29.44 5.26 -21.01
N THR A 760 29.79 3.97 -20.97
CA THR A 760 29.44 3.09 -19.86
C THR A 760 30.68 2.81 -19.04
N LEU A 761 30.63 3.13 -17.74
CA LEU A 761 31.66 2.80 -16.77
C LEU A 761 31.22 1.57 -15.99
N THR A 762 32.02 0.51 -16.03
CA THR A 762 31.77 -0.72 -15.27
C THR A 762 32.87 -0.95 -14.26
N THR A 763 32.50 -1.39 -13.06
CA THR A 763 33.44 -1.78 -12.01
C THR A 763 32.84 -2.90 -11.18
N GLU A 764 33.67 -3.64 -10.46
CA GLU A 764 33.23 -4.62 -9.47
C GLU A 764 33.80 -4.24 -8.11
N ILE A 765 32.94 -4.18 -7.11
CA ILE A 765 33.28 -3.71 -5.78
C ILE A 765 32.76 -4.67 -4.71
N ARG A 766 33.45 -4.73 -3.58
CA ARG A 766 32.99 -5.38 -2.35
C ARG A 766 33.42 -4.55 -1.16
N SER A 767 32.70 -4.64 -0.05
CA SER A 767 33.01 -3.84 1.13
C SER A 767 32.95 -4.63 2.43
N GLN A 768 33.86 -4.29 3.33
CA GLN A 768 33.88 -4.71 4.72
C GLN A 768 33.83 -3.44 5.58
N SER A 769 32.68 -3.21 6.19
CA SER A 769 32.40 -1.98 6.96
C SER A 769 32.52 -0.68 6.14
N GLY A 770 32.15 -0.69 4.86
CA GLY A 770 32.04 0.53 4.05
C GLY A 770 31.02 1.51 4.61
N PHE A 771 31.17 2.79 4.32
CA PHE A 771 30.22 3.81 4.77
C PHE A 771 29.82 4.69 3.59
N ASP A 772 28.53 4.62 3.26
CA ASP A 772 27.84 5.38 2.21
C ASP A 772 28.67 5.46 0.93
N ILE A 773 29.03 4.28 0.41
CA ILE A 773 29.79 4.17 -0.82
C ILE A 773 28.88 4.59 -1.97
N HIS A 774 29.30 5.59 -2.74
CA HIS A 774 28.58 6.03 -3.92
C HIS A 774 29.53 6.43 -5.05
N PHE A 775 29.03 6.35 -6.28
CA PHE A 775 29.78 6.55 -7.50
C PHE A 775 29.36 7.83 -8.20
N LYS A 776 30.34 8.55 -8.70
CA LYS A 776 30.19 9.79 -9.46
C LYS A 776 31.10 9.78 -10.67
N VAL A 777 30.74 10.55 -11.70
CA VAL A 777 31.62 10.83 -12.83
C VAL A 777 32.02 12.31 -12.76
N ALA A 778 33.33 12.56 -12.72
CA ALA A 778 33.87 13.90 -12.70
C ALA A 778 34.33 14.31 -14.10
N GLU A 779 33.97 15.51 -14.51
CA GLU A 779 34.23 16.12 -15.81
C GLU A 779 35.41 17.09 -15.71
N TYR A 780 36.32 17.03 -16.68
CA TYR A 780 37.51 17.88 -16.72
C TYR A 780 37.69 18.51 -18.10
N ASP A 781 38.17 19.75 -18.11
CA ASP A 781 38.52 20.49 -19.32
C ASP A 781 39.82 19.97 -19.97
N GLU A 782 40.22 20.58 -21.09
CA GLU A 782 41.47 20.25 -21.79
C GLU A 782 42.75 20.44 -20.94
N ASN A 783 42.69 21.27 -19.91
CA ASN A 783 43.81 21.55 -18.99
C ASN A 783 43.81 20.61 -17.77
N GLY A 784 42.82 19.71 -17.66
CA GLY A 784 42.64 18.83 -16.50
C GLY A 784 42.04 19.54 -15.28
N SER A 785 41.42 20.70 -15.46
CA SER A 785 40.67 21.41 -14.41
C SER A 785 39.31 20.75 -14.21
N LEU A 786 38.91 20.53 -12.97
CA LEU A 786 37.60 19.95 -12.64
C LEU A 786 36.48 20.95 -12.99
N MET A 787 35.57 20.55 -13.87
CA MET A 787 34.43 21.34 -14.30
C MET A 787 33.19 20.99 -13.46
N SER A 788 32.84 19.71 -13.39
CA SER A 788 31.63 19.23 -12.72
C SER A 788 31.82 17.84 -12.11
N VAL A 789 30.91 17.43 -11.23
CA VAL A 789 30.85 16.06 -10.67
C VAL A 789 29.40 15.60 -10.64
N LYS A 790 29.05 14.65 -11.51
CA LYS A 790 27.69 14.10 -11.65
C LYS A 790 27.49 12.87 -10.75
N PRO A 791 26.51 12.86 -9.82
CA PRO A 791 26.21 11.69 -8.98
C PRO A 791 25.41 10.64 -9.76
N TYR A 792 25.66 9.35 -9.52
CA TYR A 792 24.97 8.27 -10.25
C TYR A 792 24.37 7.18 -9.35
N TYR A 793 25.17 6.59 -8.45
CA TYR A 793 24.75 5.33 -7.80
C TYR A 793 25.26 5.22 -6.37
N GLY A 794 24.42 4.76 -5.44
CA GLY A 794 24.78 4.52 -4.04
C GLY A 794 24.64 3.05 -3.65
N LEU A 795 25.70 2.43 -3.14
CA LEU A 795 25.68 1.08 -2.57
C LEU A 795 25.34 1.06 -1.08
N GLY A 796 25.37 2.22 -0.42
CA GLY A 796 25.10 2.36 1.00
C GLY A 796 26.28 1.94 1.88
N SER A 797 25.95 1.45 3.07
CA SER A 797 26.89 1.18 4.17
C SER A 797 26.91 -0.30 4.56
N GLY A 798 28.02 -0.78 5.13
CA GLY A 798 28.15 -2.10 5.75
C GLY A 798 28.98 -3.12 4.95
N GLU A 799 28.61 -4.39 5.08
CA GLU A 799 29.17 -5.48 4.30
C GLU A 799 28.44 -5.54 2.95
N ILE A 800 29.21 -5.41 1.87
CA ILE A 800 28.68 -5.47 0.50
C ILE A 800 29.38 -6.63 -0.19
N ASP A 801 28.60 -7.64 -0.60
CA ASP A 801 29.09 -8.74 -1.41
C ASP A 801 29.63 -8.22 -2.75
N ARG A 802 30.37 -9.07 -3.47
CA ARG A 802 30.93 -8.71 -4.76
C ARG A 802 29.82 -8.29 -5.74
N THR A 803 29.78 -7.01 -6.05
CA THR A 803 28.68 -6.37 -6.77
C THR A 803 29.25 -5.66 -8.00
N ALA A 804 28.75 -6.03 -9.17
CA ALA A 804 29.03 -5.29 -10.39
C ALA A 804 28.24 -3.97 -10.38
N VAL A 805 28.92 -2.89 -10.73
CA VAL A 805 28.35 -1.54 -10.85
C VAL A 805 28.54 -1.10 -12.29
N ARG A 806 27.45 -0.63 -12.90
CA ARG A 806 27.41 -0.13 -14.28
C ARG A 806 26.79 1.27 -14.26
N LEU A 807 27.50 2.25 -14.82
CA LEU A 807 27.09 3.66 -14.85
C LEU A 807 27.08 4.12 -16.30
N ASN A 808 25.94 4.61 -16.78
CA ASN A 808 25.82 5.20 -18.10
C ASN A 808 25.99 6.71 -17.95
N TYR A 809 26.93 7.31 -18.68
CA TYR A 809 27.30 8.72 -18.60
C TYR A 809 27.31 9.34 -20.00
N LYS A 810 26.67 10.49 -20.17
CA LYS A 810 26.66 11.25 -21.42
C LYS A 810 27.42 12.57 -21.27
N THR A 811 28.30 12.87 -22.21
CA THR A 811 28.93 14.19 -22.30
C THR A 811 27.95 15.19 -22.89
N GLU A 812 27.69 16.28 -22.15
CA GLU A 812 26.79 17.36 -22.58
C GLU A 812 27.55 18.66 -22.86
N ASP A 813 28.58 18.95 -22.06
CA ASP A 813 29.37 20.16 -22.20
C ASP A 813 30.50 19.96 -23.24
N PRO A 814 30.57 20.81 -24.28
CA PRO A 814 31.56 20.71 -25.35
C PRO A 814 33.00 21.03 -24.89
N GLU A 815 33.20 21.58 -23.69
CA GLU A 815 34.53 21.83 -23.11
C GLU A 815 35.12 20.61 -22.40
N VAL A 816 34.31 19.59 -22.10
CA VAL A 816 34.77 18.37 -21.43
C VAL A 816 35.69 17.58 -22.38
N ARG A 817 36.88 17.24 -21.89
CA ARG A 817 37.88 16.42 -22.60
C ARG A 817 38.25 15.16 -21.86
N TYR A 818 38.10 15.15 -20.53
CA TYR A 818 38.39 13.99 -19.73
C TYR A 818 37.30 13.69 -18.72
N ILE A 819 37.14 12.40 -18.41
CA ILE A 819 36.35 11.95 -17.27
C ILE A 819 37.16 11.10 -16.30
N SER A 820 36.70 11.06 -15.06
CA SER A 820 37.19 10.17 -14.01
C SER A 820 36.02 9.56 -13.24
N LEU A 821 36.06 8.25 -13.00
CA LEU A 821 35.20 7.61 -12.03
C LEU A 821 35.65 8.00 -10.63
N GLN A 822 34.75 8.58 -9.83
CA GLN A 822 35.01 8.88 -8.43
C GLN A 822 34.12 8.04 -7.52
N ILE A 823 34.75 7.29 -6.61
CA ILE A 823 34.09 6.56 -5.53
C ILE A 823 34.18 7.42 -4.28
N TRP A 824 33.03 7.87 -3.80
CA TRP A 824 32.88 8.71 -2.63
C TRP A 824 32.47 7.86 -1.42
N HIS A 825 33.07 8.11 -0.25
CA HIS A 825 32.77 7.37 0.97
C HIS A 825 33.13 8.16 2.24
N GLY A 826 32.65 7.69 3.40
CA GLY A 826 33.26 8.01 4.70
C GLY A 826 33.13 9.47 5.19
N SER A 827 32.01 10.14 4.94
CA SER A 827 31.68 11.40 5.62
C SER A 827 31.05 11.11 6.99
N ASN A 828 31.78 11.36 8.09
CA ASN A 828 31.36 11.01 9.45
C ASN A 828 30.89 9.55 9.60
N PRO A 829 31.74 8.56 9.22
CA PRO A 829 31.32 7.17 9.19
C PRO A 829 30.94 6.65 10.58
N THR A 830 29.79 5.98 10.65
CA THR A 830 29.33 5.26 11.84
C THR A 830 29.73 3.79 11.84
N THR A 831 30.27 3.28 10.72
CA THR A 831 30.76 1.91 10.61
C THR A 831 32.18 1.75 11.18
N PRO A 832 32.54 0.53 11.63
CA PRO A 832 33.86 0.28 12.23
C PRO A 832 35.03 0.67 11.32
N LEU A 833 36.02 1.36 11.88
CA LEU A 833 37.27 1.65 11.21
C LEU A 833 38.26 0.47 11.32
N PRO A 834 39.06 0.20 10.28
CA PRO A 834 39.10 0.93 9.03
C PRO A 834 37.93 0.57 8.10
N ASN A 835 37.20 1.58 7.59
CA ASN A 835 36.19 1.31 6.58
C ASN A 835 36.91 0.84 5.32
N THR A 836 36.62 -0.38 4.89
CA THR A 836 37.38 -1.05 3.84
C THR A 836 36.47 -1.39 2.67
N PHE A 837 36.93 -1.11 1.46
CA PHE A 837 36.33 -1.68 0.26
C PHE A 837 37.42 -2.08 -0.74
N TRP A 838 37.05 -2.93 -1.67
CA TRP A 838 37.92 -3.43 -2.72
C TRP A 838 37.28 -3.16 -4.07
N VAL A 839 38.10 -2.71 -5.01
CA VAL A 839 37.71 -2.46 -6.40
C VAL A 839 38.55 -3.37 -7.28
N ASP A 840 37.90 -4.20 -8.08
CA ASP A 840 38.58 -5.28 -8.81
C ASP A 840 39.01 -4.80 -10.21
N TYR A 841 38.21 -3.96 -10.84
CA TYR A 841 38.55 -3.31 -12.11
C TYR A 841 37.73 -2.03 -12.31
N VAL A 842 38.17 -1.16 -13.23
CA VAL A 842 37.36 -0.06 -13.77
C VAL A 842 37.51 -0.07 -15.29
N SER A 843 36.42 -0.27 -16.01
CA SER A 843 36.41 -0.25 -17.48
C SER A 843 35.47 0.84 -17.98
N ILE A 844 35.89 1.57 -19.01
CA ILE A 844 35.11 2.63 -19.65
C ILE A 844 34.94 2.24 -21.11
N TYR A 845 33.70 2.20 -21.57
CA TYR A 845 33.31 1.86 -22.92
C TYR A 845 32.67 3.07 -23.59
N ASN A 846 33.03 3.40 -24.83
CA ASN A 846 32.25 4.29 -25.68
C ASN A 846 31.08 3.48 -26.24
N THR A 847 29.91 3.74 -25.70
CA THR A 847 28.70 2.97 -25.96
C THR A 847 27.69 3.72 -26.83
N THR A 848 28.07 4.85 -27.42
CA THR A 848 27.19 5.63 -28.30
C THR A 848 26.59 4.78 -29.43
N GLY A 849 27.39 3.89 -30.04
CA GLY A 849 26.91 3.00 -31.11
C GLY A 849 26.08 1.80 -30.63
N LEU A 850 25.93 1.61 -29.32
CA LEU A 850 25.16 0.52 -28.70
C LEU A 850 23.83 0.99 -28.11
N LEU A 851 23.63 2.31 -28.07
CA LEU A 851 22.43 2.96 -27.61
C LEU A 851 21.20 2.49 -28.40
N ARG A 852 20.12 2.21 -27.70
CA ARG A 852 18.81 1.86 -28.27
C ARG A 852 17.72 2.65 -27.55
N PRO A 853 16.56 2.88 -28.17
CA PRO A 853 15.39 3.41 -27.48
C PRO A 853 15.07 2.59 -26.22
N PRO A 854 14.77 3.23 -25.07
CA PRO A 854 14.22 2.55 -23.92
C PRO A 854 13.10 1.59 -24.27
N GLN A 855 13.19 0.34 -23.82
CA GLN A 855 12.21 -0.69 -24.17
C GLN A 855 11.45 -1.19 -22.94
N LEU A 856 10.14 -1.30 -23.07
CA LEU A 856 9.25 -1.87 -22.07
C LEU A 856 8.40 -2.98 -22.70
N ASP A 857 8.56 -4.22 -22.22
CA ASP A 857 7.88 -5.40 -22.74
C ASP A 857 6.79 -5.91 -21.80
N GLY A 858 5.65 -6.31 -22.34
CA GLY A 858 4.48 -6.76 -21.61
C GLY A 858 3.59 -7.71 -22.42
N ARG A 859 2.37 -7.96 -21.92
CA ARG A 859 1.39 -8.81 -22.58
C ARG A 859 -0.02 -8.27 -22.42
N ILE A 860 -0.85 -8.50 -23.43
CA ILE A 860 -2.28 -8.23 -23.42
C ILE A 860 -3.03 -9.44 -24.00
N SER A 861 -4.21 -9.76 -23.49
CA SER A 861 -5.02 -10.87 -24.02
C SER A 861 -6.31 -10.34 -24.61
N VAL A 862 -6.79 -10.98 -25.68
CA VAL A 862 -8.07 -10.64 -26.31
C VAL A 862 -8.96 -11.88 -26.43
N ASP A 863 -10.24 -11.71 -26.16
CA ASP A 863 -11.20 -12.83 -26.10
C ASP A 863 -11.53 -13.46 -27.46
N GLY A 864 -11.37 -12.74 -28.58
CA GLY A 864 -11.74 -13.23 -29.91
C GLY A 864 -10.78 -12.82 -31.01
N GLU A 865 -10.86 -13.49 -32.16
CA GLU A 865 -10.16 -13.03 -33.36
C GLU A 865 -10.92 -11.86 -34.03
N GLY A 866 -10.19 -10.94 -34.66
CA GLY A 866 -10.78 -9.84 -35.44
C GLY A 866 -9.85 -8.63 -35.59
N GLN A 867 -10.42 -7.56 -36.13
CA GLN A 867 -9.78 -6.24 -36.22
C GLN A 867 -9.99 -5.46 -34.92
N TYR A 868 -8.89 -5.09 -34.29
CA TYR A 868 -8.86 -4.31 -33.06
C TYR A 868 -8.24 -2.94 -33.32
N ARG A 869 -8.90 -1.89 -32.83
CA ARG A 869 -8.32 -0.55 -32.76
C ARG A 869 -7.42 -0.47 -31.53
N LEU A 870 -6.17 -0.09 -31.75
CA LEU A 870 -5.18 0.18 -30.70
C LEU A 870 -5.32 1.62 -30.24
N TYR A 871 -5.54 1.81 -28.95
CA TYR A 871 -5.44 3.10 -28.29
C TYR A 871 -4.38 3.03 -27.19
N VAL A 872 -3.57 4.08 -27.07
CA VAL A 872 -2.50 4.17 -26.08
C VAL A 872 -2.70 5.48 -25.34
N ARG A 873 -2.91 5.42 -24.03
CA ARG A 873 -2.94 6.61 -23.20
C ARG A 873 -1.52 6.97 -22.79
N ALA A 874 -1.04 8.08 -23.31
CA ALA A 874 0.33 8.53 -23.11
C ALA A 874 0.39 10.02 -22.75
N LEU A 875 1.49 10.42 -22.13
CA LEU A 875 1.80 11.82 -21.87
C LEU A 875 1.99 12.53 -23.20
N ASN A 876 1.20 13.57 -23.41
CA ASN A 876 1.41 14.59 -24.43
C ASN A 876 1.99 15.81 -23.70
N SER A 877 3.19 16.28 -24.04
CA SER A 877 3.83 17.41 -23.35
C SER A 877 4.82 18.18 -24.22
N PRO A 878 5.23 19.42 -23.84
CA PRO A 878 6.28 20.16 -24.55
C PRO A 878 7.63 19.44 -24.57
N LEU A 879 7.87 18.57 -23.59
CA LEU A 879 9.07 17.74 -23.50
C LEU A 879 8.91 16.38 -24.19
N GLY A 880 7.71 16.05 -24.65
CA GLY A 880 7.42 14.78 -25.32
C GLY A 880 8.11 14.66 -26.66
N GLY A 881 8.21 13.42 -27.15
CA GLY A 881 8.83 13.07 -28.41
C GLY A 881 8.02 12.03 -29.16
N ASN A 882 8.56 10.83 -29.31
CA ASN A 882 7.91 9.75 -30.05
C ASN A 882 8.02 8.44 -29.29
N ILE A 883 6.90 7.71 -29.20
CA ILE A 883 6.87 6.34 -28.72
C ILE A 883 6.51 5.39 -29.87
N THR A 884 7.00 4.15 -29.80
CA THR A 884 6.56 3.07 -30.70
C THR A 884 5.93 1.96 -29.88
N VAL A 885 4.68 1.63 -30.18
CA VAL A 885 3.99 0.49 -29.56
C VAL A 885 3.88 -0.63 -30.58
N ALA A 886 4.39 -1.80 -30.24
CA ALA A 886 4.34 -3.00 -31.08
C ALA A 886 3.55 -4.11 -30.40
N ILE A 887 2.64 -4.75 -31.13
CA ILE A 887 1.89 -5.92 -30.68
C ILE A 887 2.19 -7.07 -31.65
N ASP A 888 2.73 -8.17 -31.14
CA ASP A 888 3.27 -9.29 -31.93
C ASP A 888 4.22 -8.83 -33.06
N GLY A 889 5.04 -7.82 -32.78
CA GLY A 889 5.98 -7.23 -33.73
C GLY A 889 5.38 -6.28 -34.76
N LYS A 890 4.05 -6.07 -34.78
CA LYS A 890 3.42 -5.01 -35.58
C LYS A 890 3.50 -3.68 -34.84
N ALA A 891 4.40 -2.81 -35.29
CA ALA A 891 4.74 -1.55 -34.64
C ALA A 891 3.94 -0.35 -35.17
N VAL A 892 3.59 0.58 -34.28
CA VAL A 892 2.93 1.85 -34.57
C VAL A 892 3.63 2.96 -33.81
N GLY A 893 3.98 4.05 -34.52
CA GLY A 893 4.58 5.25 -33.92
C GLY A 893 3.51 6.25 -33.48
N LEU A 894 3.70 6.86 -32.31
CA LEU A 894 2.85 7.88 -31.73
C LEU A 894 3.72 9.08 -31.33
N GLY A 895 3.30 10.29 -31.70
CA GLY A 895 3.94 11.53 -31.26
C GLY A 895 3.33 12.01 -29.95
N THR A 896 4.18 12.38 -29.01
CA THR A 896 3.83 12.80 -27.64
C THR A 896 4.21 14.26 -27.37
N SER A 897 4.63 15.01 -28.39
CA SER A 897 5.00 16.42 -28.28
C SER A 897 3.78 17.32 -28.51
N SER A 898 3.49 18.20 -27.54
CA SER A 898 2.39 19.18 -27.59
C SER A 898 2.75 20.49 -26.89
N ASP A 899 1.96 21.55 -27.12
CA ASP A 899 2.13 22.84 -26.43
C ASP A 899 1.61 22.82 -24.97
N ASP A 900 0.83 21.81 -24.62
CA ASP A 900 0.21 21.59 -23.29
C ASP A 900 0.66 20.24 -22.72
N THR A 901 0.56 20.03 -21.40
CA THR A 901 0.89 18.77 -20.74
C THR A 901 -0.35 18.01 -20.28
N SER A 902 -0.72 16.92 -20.94
CA SER A 902 -1.90 16.09 -20.60
C SER A 902 -1.66 14.60 -20.82
N LEU A 903 -2.48 13.73 -20.22
CA LEU A 903 -2.58 12.32 -20.60
C LEU A 903 -3.70 12.14 -21.61
N ASP A 904 -3.35 11.82 -22.86
CA ASP A 904 -4.29 11.75 -23.98
C ASP A 904 -4.40 10.32 -24.52
N TRP A 905 -5.59 9.95 -24.99
CA TRP A 905 -5.81 8.71 -25.74
C TRP A 905 -5.35 8.88 -27.20
N MET A 906 -4.24 8.23 -27.55
CA MET A 906 -3.66 8.29 -28.88
C MET A 906 -4.05 7.06 -29.70
N TYR A 907 -4.62 7.27 -30.89
CA TYR A 907 -4.97 6.18 -31.80
C TYR A 907 -3.73 5.61 -32.48
N GLY A 908 -3.43 4.36 -32.17
CA GLY A 908 -2.34 3.56 -32.74
C GLY A 908 -2.74 2.71 -33.93
N GLY A 909 -3.82 3.01 -34.66
CA GLY A 909 -4.20 2.23 -35.83
C GLY A 909 -5.02 0.96 -35.52
N THR A 910 -5.20 0.13 -36.54
CA THR A 910 -6.00 -1.12 -36.45
C THR A 910 -5.10 -2.34 -36.67
N LEU A 911 -5.30 -3.37 -35.86
CA LEU A 911 -4.52 -4.60 -35.83
C LEU A 911 -5.43 -5.81 -35.99
N GLU A 912 -5.06 -6.72 -36.89
CA GLU A 912 -5.64 -8.07 -36.94
C GLU A 912 -4.99 -8.93 -35.86
N LEU A 913 -5.79 -9.37 -34.87
CA LEU A 913 -5.37 -10.19 -33.74
C LEU A 913 -6.17 -11.50 -33.68
N THR A 914 -5.53 -12.57 -33.22
CA THR A 914 -6.18 -13.87 -32.92
C THR A 914 -6.61 -13.91 -31.46
N SER A 915 -7.61 -14.72 -31.10
CA SER A 915 -7.93 -14.94 -29.68
C SER A 915 -6.71 -15.48 -28.89
N GLY A 916 -6.42 -14.92 -27.72
CA GLY A 916 -5.32 -15.33 -26.85
C GLY A 916 -4.45 -14.18 -26.36
N ALA A 917 -3.26 -14.53 -25.83
CA ALA A 917 -2.28 -13.57 -25.31
C ALA A 917 -1.30 -13.13 -26.41
N HIS A 918 -1.00 -11.84 -26.43
CA HIS A 918 -0.12 -11.16 -27.37
C HIS A 918 1.02 -10.48 -26.64
N ASP A 919 2.20 -10.45 -27.25
CA ASP A 919 3.36 -9.74 -26.70
C ASP A 919 3.27 -8.25 -27.09
N VAL A 920 3.50 -7.36 -26.12
CA VAL A 920 3.45 -5.91 -26.27
C VAL A 920 4.85 -5.35 -26.01
N THR A 921 5.33 -4.47 -26.88
CA THR A 921 6.61 -3.75 -26.70
C THR A 921 6.38 -2.26 -26.87
N ILE A 922 6.86 -1.45 -25.93
CA ILE A 922 6.83 0.01 -25.99
C ILE A 922 8.27 0.52 -26.07
N LEU A 923 8.58 1.32 -27.08
CA LEU A 923 9.88 1.97 -27.26
C LEU A 923 9.72 3.47 -27.08
N SER A 924 10.56 4.11 -26.27
CA SER A 924 10.68 5.57 -26.20
C SER A 924 11.79 6.02 -27.14
N ASN A 925 11.45 6.54 -28.31
CA ASN A 925 12.45 6.89 -29.33
C ASN A 925 13.19 8.20 -29.00
N ASP A 926 12.48 9.17 -28.44
CA ASP A 926 12.98 10.46 -27.99
C ASP A 926 11.95 11.17 -27.10
N GLY A 927 12.42 12.19 -26.39
CA GLY A 927 11.60 13.01 -25.50
C GLY A 927 11.29 12.35 -24.17
N VAL A 928 10.55 13.09 -23.37
CA VAL A 928 10.00 12.69 -22.08
C VAL A 928 8.66 12.01 -22.32
N ASN A 929 8.59 10.70 -22.08
CA ASN A 929 7.40 9.92 -22.38
C ASN A 929 6.84 9.27 -21.13
N ALA A 930 5.51 9.21 -21.04
CA ALA A 930 4.84 8.33 -20.10
C ALA A 930 3.73 7.56 -20.81
N VAL A 931 3.53 6.31 -20.42
CA VAL A 931 2.40 5.49 -20.89
C VAL A 931 1.66 4.97 -19.67
N ASN A 932 0.36 5.21 -19.67
CA ASN A 932 -0.54 4.80 -18.61
C ASN A 932 -1.29 3.51 -18.93
N MET A 933 -1.86 3.42 -20.14
CA MET A 933 -2.70 2.30 -20.53
C MET A 933 -2.57 2.01 -22.02
N ILE A 934 -2.73 0.73 -22.36
CA ILE A 934 -2.96 0.25 -23.71
C ILE A 934 -4.33 -0.38 -23.76
N SER A 935 -5.05 -0.12 -24.85
CA SER A 935 -6.37 -0.67 -25.08
C SER A 935 -6.53 -1.20 -26.50
N LEU A 936 -7.28 -2.31 -26.58
CA LEU A 936 -7.71 -2.96 -27.79
C LEU A 936 -9.22 -3.11 -27.78
N ILE A 937 -9.91 -2.42 -28.69
CA ILE A 937 -11.36 -2.56 -28.90
C ILE A 937 -11.65 -3.08 -30.30
N LYS A 938 -12.56 -4.05 -30.43
CA LYS A 938 -12.96 -4.55 -31.75
C LYS A 938 -13.57 -3.43 -32.59
N GLU A 939 -13.20 -3.34 -33.86
CA GLU A 939 -13.58 -2.22 -34.71
C GLU A 939 -15.11 -2.11 -34.93
N ASP A 940 -15.78 -3.23 -35.11
CA ASP A 940 -17.23 -3.31 -35.25
C ASP A 940 -17.95 -2.87 -33.97
N GLU A 941 -17.44 -3.27 -32.80
CA GLU A 941 -17.95 -2.83 -31.50
C GLU A 941 -17.73 -1.33 -31.26
N TYR A 942 -16.52 -0.84 -31.54
CA TYR A 942 -16.18 0.58 -31.49
C TYR A 942 -17.13 1.41 -32.35
N ASN A 943 -17.34 1.02 -33.61
CA ASN A 943 -18.20 1.77 -34.53
C ASN A 943 -19.67 1.78 -34.07
N ALA A 944 -20.15 0.67 -33.50
CA ALA A 944 -21.50 0.58 -32.96
C ALA A 944 -21.69 1.50 -31.74
N LEU A 945 -20.72 1.50 -30.82
CA LEU A 945 -20.73 2.36 -29.64
C LEU A 945 -20.59 3.85 -30.00
N LEU A 946 -19.65 4.18 -30.89
CA LEU A 946 -19.48 5.55 -31.38
C LEU A 946 -20.76 6.10 -32.01
N SER A 947 -21.42 5.31 -32.88
CA SER A 947 -22.68 5.71 -33.51
C SER A 947 -23.78 5.93 -32.48
N ARG A 948 -23.83 5.07 -31.45
CA ARG A 948 -24.80 5.15 -30.36
C ARG A 948 -24.58 6.41 -29.51
N TYR A 949 -23.36 6.69 -29.09
CA TYR A 949 -23.06 7.83 -28.23
C TYR A 949 -23.18 9.16 -28.97
N ASN A 950 -22.76 9.24 -30.24
CA ASN A 950 -22.97 10.44 -31.06
C ASN A 950 -24.46 10.76 -31.26
N ALA A 951 -25.32 9.73 -31.40
CA ALA A 951 -26.76 9.94 -31.45
C ALA A 951 -27.34 10.49 -30.14
N GLN A 952 -26.73 10.15 -29.00
CA GLN A 952 -27.14 10.67 -27.69
C GLN A 952 -26.63 12.10 -27.44
N LEU A 953 -25.43 12.46 -27.92
CA LEU A 953 -24.91 13.83 -27.83
C LEU A 953 -25.79 14.87 -28.49
N ALA A 954 -26.51 14.49 -29.56
CA ALA A 954 -27.35 15.41 -30.34
C ALA A 954 -28.33 16.24 -29.51
N ASN A 955 -28.76 15.73 -28.36
CA ASN A 955 -29.71 16.36 -27.45
C ASN A 955 -29.08 16.82 -26.13
N LYS A 956 -27.74 16.81 -26.03
CA LYS A 956 -27.00 17.21 -24.83
C LYS A 956 -26.37 18.59 -25.02
N ALA A 957 -26.11 19.24 -23.90
CA ALA A 957 -25.32 20.44 -23.81
C ALA A 957 -23.83 20.06 -23.75
N LEU A 958 -23.10 20.31 -24.84
CA LEU A 958 -21.66 20.10 -24.91
C LEU A 958 -20.95 21.34 -24.39
N ILE A 959 -20.00 21.18 -23.47
CA ILE A 959 -19.24 22.29 -22.86
C ILE A 959 -17.75 21.97 -22.94
N TYR A 960 -16.95 22.92 -23.38
CA TYR A 960 -15.49 22.85 -23.42
C TYR A 960 -14.94 23.90 -22.45
N VAL A 961 -14.08 23.47 -21.51
CA VAL A 961 -13.37 24.37 -20.61
C VAL A 961 -12.02 24.70 -21.21
N LEU A 962 -11.76 25.99 -21.38
CA LEU A 962 -10.51 26.50 -21.92
C LEU A 962 -9.75 27.18 -20.78
N HIS A 963 -8.77 26.49 -20.21
CA HIS A 963 -7.97 27.06 -19.13
C HIS A 963 -6.97 28.09 -19.67
N SER A 964 -6.81 29.19 -18.94
CA SER A 964 -5.72 30.14 -19.13
C SER A 964 -4.40 29.45 -18.84
N ASN A 965 -3.42 29.57 -19.73
CA ASN A 965 -2.06 29.14 -19.42
C ASN A 965 -1.54 29.99 -18.25
N ASP A 966 -0.68 29.39 -17.41
CA ASP A 966 -0.22 29.93 -16.13
C ASP A 966 0.12 31.45 -16.20
N PRO A 967 -0.54 32.33 -15.41
CA PRO A 967 -0.44 33.79 -15.52
C PRO A 967 0.97 34.39 -15.30
N GLY A 968 1.98 33.55 -14.99
CA GLY A 968 3.36 33.97 -14.78
C GLY A 968 4.23 34.03 -16.04
N ASN A 969 3.84 33.40 -17.15
CA ASN A 969 4.64 33.41 -18.37
C ASN A 969 4.15 34.50 -19.34
N ASP A 970 4.88 35.63 -19.31
CA ASP A 970 4.75 36.80 -20.19
C ASP A 970 5.09 36.42 -21.66
N HIS A 971 4.26 35.58 -22.28
CA HIS A 971 4.33 35.28 -23.71
C HIS A 971 3.63 36.40 -24.46
N ARG A 972 4.31 37.55 -24.56
CA ARG A 972 4.11 38.42 -25.71
C ARG A 972 4.29 37.54 -26.94
N SER A 973 3.33 37.53 -27.88
CA SER A 973 3.35 36.58 -28.99
C SER A 973 4.54 36.86 -29.92
N ASP A 974 5.73 36.37 -29.59
CA ASP A 974 6.90 36.42 -30.46
C ASP A 974 6.80 35.40 -31.62
N LEU A 975 5.62 34.79 -31.80
CA LEU A 975 5.33 33.69 -32.73
C LEU A 975 4.46 34.15 -33.90
N ASN A 976 5.03 34.06 -35.10
CA ASN A 976 4.37 33.92 -36.41
C ASN A 976 3.13 34.79 -36.70
N ALA A 977 3.20 35.63 -37.74
CA ALA A 977 2.07 36.43 -38.26
C ALA A 977 0.83 35.62 -38.72
N SER A 978 0.79 34.30 -38.50
CA SER A 978 -0.31 33.40 -38.80
C SER A 978 -1.29 33.14 -37.65
N ILE A 979 -1.01 33.63 -36.42
CA ILE A 979 -1.85 33.34 -35.24
C ILE A 979 -2.61 34.59 -34.73
N GLY A 980 -2.14 35.80 -35.06
CA GLY A 980 -2.81 37.05 -34.72
C GLY A 980 -1.89 38.28 -34.84
N PRO A 981 -2.34 39.47 -34.40
CA PRO A 981 -1.54 40.69 -34.32
C PRO A 981 -0.36 40.53 -33.35
N ALA A 982 0.84 40.96 -33.76
CA ALA A 982 2.07 40.80 -32.97
C ALA A 982 2.12 41.67 -31.69
N ASP A 983 1.11 42.50 -31.45
CA ASP A 983 0.95 43.40 -30.31
C ASP A 983 -0.04 42.88 -29.24
N GLN A 984 -0.58 41.67 -29.41
CA GLN A 984 -1.50 41.06 -28.46
C GLN A 984 -0.85 39.95 -27.63
N TYR A 985 -1.35 39.76 -26.42
CA TYR A 985 -0.93 38.75 -25.45
C TYR A 985 -1.79 37.50 -25.60
N GLN A 986 -1.16 36.33 -25.68
CA GLN A 986 -1.89 35.05 -25.75
C GLN A 986 -2.43 34.70 -24.37
N VAL A 987 -3.75 34.67 -24.24
CA VAL A 987 -4.45 34.28 -23.00
C VAL A 987 -4.64 32.78 -22.96
N VAL A 988 -5.17 32.21 -24.04
CA VAL A 988 -5.49 30.79 -24.19
C VAL A 988 -5.08 30.34 -25.58
N LYS A 989 -4.58 29.11 -25.68
CA LYS A 989 -4.45 28.37 -26.94
C LYS A 989 -4.74 26.90 -26.65
N LYS A 990 -5.84 26.37 -27.18
CA LYS A 990 -6.26 24.98 -26.96
C LYS A 990 -6.80 24.37 -28.26
N GLU A 991 -6.39 23.14 -28.57
CA GLU A 991 -7.04 22.34 -29.60
C GLU A 991 -8.28 21.66 -28.99
N ILE A 992 -9.42 21.75 -29.66
CA ILE A 992 -10.66 21.09 -29.23
C ILE A 992 -11.22 20.24 -30.37
N GLU A 993 -11.88 19.13 -30.04
CA GLU A 993 -12.57 18.28 -31.00
C GLU A 993 -14.09 18.48 -30.91
N ILE A 994 -14.70 18.90 -32.01
CA ILE A 994 -16.13 19.14 -32.15
C ILE A 994 -16.79 17.89 -32.74
N PHE A 995 -17.76 17.33 -32.01
CA PHE A 995 -18.42 16.06 -32.38
C PHE A 995 -19.78 16.26 -33.04
N GLN A 996 -20.34 17.46 -32.97
CA GLN A 996 -21.62 17.80 -33.58
C GLN A 996 -21.50 19.19 -34.23
N PRO A 997 -21.91 19.33 -35.51
CA PRO A 997 -21.89 20.64 -36.14
C PRO A 997 -23.04 21.48 -35.57
N ALA A 998 -22.71 22.63 -34.98
CA ALA A 998 -23.68 23.47 -34.29
C ALA A 998 -23.15 24.90 -34.12
N ASP A 999 -24.03 25.79 -33.66
CA ASP A 999 -23.63 27.07 -33.12
C ASP A 999 -23.16 26.88 -31.67
N TYR A 1000 -21.98 27.41 -31.36
CA TYR A 1000 -21.36 27.42 -30.06
C TYR A 1000 -21.26 28.84 -29.54
N VAL A 1001 -21.43 29.00 -28.23
CA VAL A 1001 -21.27 30.26 -27.50
C VAL A 1001 -19.94 30.20 -26.77
N ALA A 1002 -18.99 31.03 -27.17
CA ALA A 1002 -17.78 31.30 -26.41
C ALA A 1002 -18.09 32.34 -25.32
N TYR A 1003 -17.58 32.12 -24.12
CA TYR A 1003 -17.70 33.00 -22.96
C TYR A 1003 -16.32 33.19 -22.32
N ALA A 1004 -16.03 34.41 -21.86
CA ALA A 1004 -14.86 34.71 -21.06
C ALA A 1004 -15.24 35.60 -19.86
N SER A 1005 -14.83 35.21 -18.67
CA SER A 1005 -15.08 35.96 -17.43
C SER A 1005 -14.03 37.07 -17.22
N SER A 1006 -13.95 37.99 -18.16
CA SER A 1006 -13.06 39.15 -18.05
C SER A 1006 -13.81 40.45 -18.34
N GLU A 1007 -13.36 41.54 -17.71
CA GLU A 1007 -13.80 42.90 -18.05
C GLU A 1007 -12.98 43.49 -19.21
N ASN A 1008 -11.85 42.87 -19.52
CA ASN A 1008 -10.94 43.29 -20.58
C ASN A 1008 -11.36 42.76 -21.94
N ILE A 1009 -11.00 43.49 -22.99
CA ILE A 1009 -11.30 43.11 -24.38
C ILE A 1009 -10.38 41.97 -24.79
N SER A 1010 -10.95 40.91 -25.35
CA SER A 1010 -10.21 39.81 -25.95
C SER A 1010 -10.79 39.41 -27.30
N THR A 1011 -9.96 38.84 -28.18
CA THR A 1011 -10.38 38.37 -29.51
C THR A 1011 -10.21 36.86 -29.59
N LEU A 1012 -11.28 36.17 -29.98
CA LEU A 1012 -11.29 34.74 -30.24
C LEU A 1012 -10.83 34.49 -31.68
N TYR A 1013 -9.87 33.59 -31.84
CA TYR A 1013 -9.44 33.04 -33.12
C TYR A 1013 -9.77 31.56 -33.17
N VAL A 1014 -10.29 31.11 -34.31
CA VAL A 1014 -10.53 29.71 -34.62
C VAL A 1014 -9.79 29.36 -35.90
N ASP A 1015 -8.92 28.37 -35.82
CA ASP A 1015 -8.08 27.90 -36.94
C ASP A 1015 -7.26 29.04 -37.58
N GLY A 1016 -6.77 29.95 -36.73
CA GLY A 1016 -5.97 31.13 -37.13
C GLY A 1016 -6.79 32.29 -37.69
N ASN A 1017 -8.12 32.19 -37.77
CA ASN A 1017 -8.99 33.26 -38.25
C ASN A 1017 -9.73 33.93 -37.09
N ALA A 1018 -9.79 35.25 -37.07
CA ALA A 1018 -10.54 35.99 -36.04
C ALA A 1018 -12.03 35.65 -36.15
N ALA A 1019 -12.58 35.01 -35.12
CA ALA A 1019 -14.00 34.69 -35.01
C ALA A 1019 -14.81 35.88 -34.49
N GLY A 1020 -14.22 36.70 -33.61
CA GLY A 1020 -14.84 37.90 -33.06
C GLY A 1020 -14.18 38.41 -31.78
N THR A 1021 -14.64 39.57 -31.30
CA THR A 1021 -14.14 40.22 -30.07
C THR A 1021 -15.17 40.09 -28.96
N MET A 1022 -14.72 39.71 -27.76
CA MET A 1022 -15.47 39.71 -26.51
C MET A 1022 -15.10 40.99 -25.74
N ASP A 1023 -16.07 41.86 -25.44
CA ASP A 1023 -15.84 43.11 -24.69
C ASP A 1023 -16.57 43.08 -23.34
N GLY A 1024 -16.20 43.98 -22.41
CA GLY A 1024 -16.70 43.97 -21.01
C GLY A 1024 -18.23 44.06 -20.85
N ASN A 1025 -18.99 44.36 -21.91
CA ASN A 1025 -20.46 44.25 -21.94
C ASN A 1025 -20.95 43.03 -22.74
N GLY A 1026 -20.21 42.59 -23.77
CA GLY A 1026 -20.43 41.40 -24.57
C GLY A 1026 -19.47 40.27 -24.19
N ARG A 1027 -19.69 39.66 -23.02
CA ARG A 1027 -18.95 38.49 -22.53
C ARG A 1027 -19.15 37.22 -23.38
N TYR A 1028 -19.80 37.32 -24.54
CA TYR A 1028 -20.22 36.17 -25.35
C TYR A 1028 -19.98 36.41 -26.84
N LEU A 1029 -19.60 35.35 -27.53
CA LEU A 1029 -19.50 35.30 -28.98
C LEU A 1029 -20.17 34.02 -29.48
N ILE A 1030 -21.07 34.12 -30.45
CA ILE A 1030 -21.67 32.95 -31.10
C ILE A 1030 -20.89 32.66 -32.39
N LEU A 1031 -20.44 31.42 -32.56
CA LEU A 1031 -19.73 30.97 -33.74
C LEU A 1031 -20.22 29.58 -34.16
N HIS A 1032 -20.23 29.32 -35.47
CA HIS A 1032 -20.54 28.00 -36.00
C HIS A 1032 -19.27 27.16 -36.10
N LEU A 1033 -19.31 25.92 -35.59
CA LEU A 1033 -18.20 24.97 -35.71
C LEU A 1033 -18.70 23.69 -36.37
N ASP A 1034 -17.92 23.22 -37.34
CA ASP A 1034 -18.14 21.93 -38.02
C ASP A 1034 -17.57 20.77 -37.18
N VAL A 1035 -17.91 19.53 -37.54
CA VAL A 1035 -17.29 18.36 -36.91
C VAL A 1035 -15.82 18.28 -37.29
N GLY A 1036 -14.95 18.20 -36.30
CA GLY A 1036 -13.49 18.11 -36.50
C GLY A 1036 -12.70 18.75 -35.38
N ARG A 1037 -11.37 18.79 -35.55
CA ARG A 1037 -10.46 19.47 -34.62
C ARG A 1037 -10.31 20.93 -35.00
N HIS A 1038 -10.37 21.79 -34.00
CA HIS A 1038 -10.28 23.23 -34.14
C HIS A 1038 -9.25 23.80 -33.16
N ASN A 1039 -8.40 24.70 -33.65
CA ASN A 1039 -7.47 25.44 -32.81
C ASN A 1039 -8.15 26.72 -32.33
N VAL A 1040 -8.38 26.82 -31.02
CA VAL A 1040 -9.01 27.97 -30.40
C VAL A 1040 -7.97 28.77 -29.64
N THR A 1041 -7.80 30.03 -30.04
CA THR A 1041 -6.85 30.96 -29.42
C THR A 1041 -7.57 32.21 -28.95
N ILE A 1042 -7.29 32.69 -27.74
CA ILE A 1042 -7.79 33.97 -27.24
C ILE A 1042 -6.61 34.90 -27.03
N LEU A 1043 -6.67 36.06 -27.66
CA LEU A 1043 -5.67 37.11 -27.57
C LEU A 1043 -6.25 38.34 -26.86
N SER A 1044 -5.44 39.02 -26.03
CA SER A 1044 -5.81 40.25 -25.33
C SER A 1044 -4.82 41.37 -25.64
N GLU A 1045 -5.28 42.61 -25.74
CA GLU A 1045 -4.39 43.78 -25.82
C GLU A 1045 -3.83 44.17 -24.43
N ASP A 1046 -4.48 43.75 -23.35
CA ASP A 1046 -4.01 43.99 -21.98
C ASP A 1046 -3.09 42.85 -21.49
N PRO A 1047 -1.81 43.13 -21.14
CA PRO A 1047 -0.93 42.15 -20.51
C PRO A 1047 -1.44 41.65 -19.15
N ASN A 1048 -2.31 42.39 -18.49
CA ASN A 1048 -2.89 42.01 -17.20
C ASN A 1048 -4.25 41.32 -17.37
N TYR A 1049 -4.57 40.85 -18.58
CA TYR A 1049 -5.79 40.11 -18.81
C TYR A 1049 -5.82 38.87 -17.92
N GLN A 1050 -6.82 38.84 -17.05
CA GLN A 1050 -7.19 37.66 -16.29
C GLN A 1050 -8.64 37.34 -16.63
N ALA A 1051 -8.88 36.12 -17.08
CA ALA A 1051 -10.19 35.52 -17.07
C ALA A 1051 -10.12 34.36 -16.09
N ASP A 1052 -10.97 34.42 -15.06
CA ASP A 1052 -11.14 33.30 -14.14
C ASP A 1052 -11.60 32.03 -14.88
N GLU A 1053 -12.37 32.18 -15.96
CA GLU A 1053 -13.00 31.10 -16.70
C GLU A 1053 -13.22 31.48 -18.18
N ILE A 1054 -12.91 30.55 -19.08
CA ILE A 1054 -13.25 30.65 -20.50
C ILE A 1054 -13.96 29.36 -20.91
N LEU A 1055 -15.17 29.49 -21.46
CA LEU A 1055 -16.00 28.38 -21.87
C LEU A 1055 -16.34 28.47 -23.35
N LEU A 1056 -16.55 27.32 -23.96
CA LEU A 1056 -17.23 27.21 -25.24
C LEU A 1056 -18.33 26.17 -25.10
N PHE A 1057 -19.59 26.52 -25.32
CA PHE A 1057 -20.71 25.58 -25.14
C PHE A 1057 -21.68 25.60 -26.30
N SER A 1058 -22.22 24.42 -26.64
CA SER A 1058 -23.21 24.27 -27.71
C SER A 1058 -24.48 25.08 -27.42
N ALA A 1059 -25.17 25.56 -28.45
CA ALA A 1059 -26.44 26.30 -28.30
C ALA A 1059 -27.54 25.52 -27.57
N ASN A 1060 -27.46 24.18 -27.53
CA ASN A 1060 -28.32 23.32 -26.70
C ASN A 1060 -28.18 23.61 -25.19
N ALA A 1061 -27.05 24.17 -24.76
CA ALA A 1061 -26.82 24.60 -23.37
C ALA A 1061 -27.42 25.98 -23.04
N GLY A 1062 -27.97 26.68 -24.04
CA GLY A 1062 -28.50 28.04 -23.94
C GLY A 1062 -27.72 29.05 -24.79
N VAL A 1063 -28.19 30.30 -24.81
CA VAL A 1063 -27.56 31.41 -25.55
C VAL A 1063 -26.80 32.41 -24.66
N ASN A 1064 -26.77 32.20 -23.33
CA ASN A 1064 -26.02 33.01 -22.37
C ASN A 1064 -25.78 32.23 -21.05
N LEU A 1065 -24.90 32.73 -20.17
CA LEU A 1065 -24.66 32.10 -18.86
C LEU A 1065 -25.91 32.09 -18.01
N ALA A 1066 -26.78 33.11 -18.01
CA ALA A 1066 -27.97 33.09 -17.17
C ALA A 1066 -28.91 31.93 -17.52
N GLN A 1067 -28.92 31.50 -18.80
CA GLN A 1067 -29.62 30.30 -19.23
C GLN A 1067 -28.88 29.05 -18.79
N LEU A 1068 -27.57 28.97 -19.04
CA LEU A 1068 -26.70 27.91 -18.52
C LEU A 1068 -26.82 27.76 -16.99
N ASP A 1069 -27.04 28.87 -16.27
CA ASP A 1069 -27.15 28.98 -14.83
C ASP A 1069 -28.57 28.66 -14.33
N SER A 1070 -29.61 29.08 -15.08
CA SER A 1070 -31.01 28.75 -14.80
C SER A 1070 -31.32 27.26 -14.96
N PHE A 1071 -30.44 26.58 -15.69
CA PHE A 1071 -30.46 25.16 -15.95
C PHE A 1071 -30.00 24.32 -14.72
N TYR A 1072 -29.35 24.94 -13.70
CA TYR A 1072 -28.95 24.31 -12.43
C TYR A 1072 -30.03 24.29 -11.34
N GLN A 1073 -31.26 24.74 -11.64
CA GLN A 1073 -32.33 24.56 -10.69
C GLN A 1073 -32.78 23.10 -10.74
N ALA A 1074 -32.05 22.26 -10.01
CA ALA A 1074 -32.34 20.85 -9.88
C ALA A 1074 -33.84 20.65 -9.73
N SER A 1075 -34.42 19.86 -10.62
CA SER A 1075 -35.87 19.60 -10.63
C SER A 1075 -36.36 18.89 -9.36
N GLY A 1076 -35.41 18.42 -8.54
CA GLY A 1076 -35.62 17.73 -7.28
C GLY A 1076 -35.34 18.57 -6.03
N LYS A 1077 -36.05 18.26 -4.94
CA LYS A 1077 -35.78 18.78 -3.61
C LYS A 1077 -35.86 17.65 -2.58
N VAL A 1078 -34.88 17.60 -1.68
CA VAL A 1078 -34.95 16.79 -0.46
C VAL A 1078 -35.82 17.56 0.54
N VAL A 1079 -36.98 17.02 0.87
CA VAL A 1079 -37.95 17.64 1.80
C VAL A 1079 -37.60 17.29 3.23
N LYS A 1080 -37.16 16.05 3.46
CA LYS A 1080 -36.83 15.54 4.80
C LYS A 1080 -35.82 14.41 4.71
N VAL A 1081 -34.85 14.43 5.62
CA VAL A 1081 -33.91 13.32 5.86
C VAL A 1081 -34.22 12.73 7.23
N ILE A 1082 -34.38 11.41 7.30
CA ILE A 1082 -34.56 10.67 8.54
C ILE A 1082 -33.49 9.57 8.56
N GLU A 1083 -32.61 9.61 9.54
CA GLU A 1083 -31.71 8.49 9.81
C GLU A 1083 -32.53 7.28 10.26
N ALA A 1084 -32.58 6.24 9.42
CA ALA A 1084 -33.34 5.01 9.67
C ALA A 1084 -32.48 3.94 10.38
N GLY A 1085 -31.16 4.08 10.30
CA GLY A 1085 -30.16 3.25 10.94
C GLY A 1085 -28.77 3.79 10.66
N THR A 1086 -27.75 3.06 11.10
CA THR A 1086 -26.36 3.51 11.08
C THR A 1086 -25.81 3.79 9.69
N SER A 1087 -26.28 3.05 8.68
CA SER A 1087 -25.93 3.23 7.26
C SER A 1087 -27.19 3.18 6.39
N ALA A 1088 -28.29 3.72 6.92
CA ALA A 1088 -29.57 3.75 6.23
C ALA A 1088 -30.29 5.08 6.46
N TYR A 1089 -30.69 5.72 5.37
CA TYR A 1089 -31.39 6.99 5.37
C TYR A 1089 -32.72 6.84 4.65
N ARG A 1090 -33.75 7.44 5.22
CA ARG A 1090 -35.05 7.58 4.58
C ARG A 1090 -35.23 9.03 4.15
N LEU A 1091 -35.48 9.24 2.87
CA LEU A 1091 -35.57 10.56 2.25
C LEU A 1091 -36.98 10.78 1.71
N ASP A 1092 -37.65 11.82 2.20
CA ASP A 1092 -38.84 12.34 1.53
C ASP A 1092 -38.36 13.31 0.44
N VAL A 1093 -38.56 12.96 -0.83
CA VAL A 1093 -38.09 13.77 -1.96
C VAL A 1093 -39.24 14.16 -2.87
N THR A 1094 -39.07 15.25 -3.59
CA THR A 1094 -39.97 15.66 -4.67
C THR A 1094 -39.16 15.99 -5.91
N SER A 1095 -39.46 15.40 -7.07
CA SER A 1095 -38.80 15.74 -8.33
C SER A 1095 -39.77 15.64 -9.53
N GLN A 1096 -39.39 16.27 -10.65
CA GLN A 1096 -40.13 16.23 -11.91
C GLN A 1096 -39.28 15.62 -13.03
N GLY A 1097 -39.11 14.30 -13.02
CA GLY A 1097 -38.48 13.53 -14.09
C GLY A 1097 -37.20 12.80 -13.65
N SER A 1098 -36.24 12.71 -14.57
CA SER A 1098 -34.91 12.20 -14.25
C SER A 1098 -34.19 13.21 -13.35
N SER A 1099 -33.64 12.73 -12.25
CA SER A 1099 -32.99 13.54 -11.23
C SER A 1099 -31.77 12.81 -10.70
N PHE A 1100 -30.73 13.54 -10.35
CA PHE A 1100 -29.52 12.96 -9.80
C PHE A 1100 -29.43 13.32 -8.31
N LEU A 1101 -29.48 12.30 -7.46
CA LEU A 1101 -29.33 12.46 -6.01
C LEU A 1101 -27.87 12.28 -5.65
N VAL A 1102 -27.24 13.34 -5.15
CA VAL A 1102 -25.88 13.31 -4.62
C VAL A 1102 -25.93 13.06 -3.12
N PHE A 1103 -25.03 12.19 -2.68
CA PHE A 1103 -24.85 11.78 -1.31
C PHE A 1103 -23.40 11.99 -0.92
N THR A 1104 -23.16 12.93 -0.01
CA THR A 1104 -21.81 13.43 0.26
C THR A 1104 -20.87 12.37 0.82
N HIS A 1105 -21.30 11.18 1.24
CA HIS A 1105 -20.37 10.15 1.73
C HIS A 1105 -19.36 9.73 0.66
N ALA A 1106 -18.18 9.28 1.12
CA ALA A 1106 -17.13 8.78 0.26
C ALA A 1106 -17.68 7.71 -0.70
N PHE A 1107 -17.35 7.82 -1.98
CA PHE A 1107 -17.84 6.88 -2.99
C PHE A 1107 -17.58 5.43 -2.57
N ASP A 1108 -18.63 4.62 -2.53
CA ASP A 1108 -18.56 3.17 -2.38
C ASP A 1108 -19.71 2.53 -3.18
N SER A 1109 -19.37 1.61 -4.09
CA SER A 1109 -20.34 0.93 -4.96
C SER A 1109 -21.39 0.10 -4.20
N GLY A 1110 -21.18 -0.17 -2.91
CA GLY A 1110 -22.11 -0.86 -2.01
C GLY A 1110 -23.31 -0.02 -1.59
N TRP A 1111 -23.30 1.30 -1.78
CA TRP A 1111 -24.46 2.16 -1.55
C TRP A 1111 -25.54 1.94 -2.60
N THR A 1112 -26.78 1.81 -2.16
CA THR A 1112 -27.94 1.60 -3.03
C THR A 1112 -29.12 2.45 -2.59
N VAL A 1113 -29.96 2.84 -3.54
CA VAL A 1113 -31.22 3.55 -3.28
C VAL A 1113 -32.39 2.75 -3.82
N SER A 1114 -33.48 2.69 -3.07
CA SER A 1114 -34.75 2.06 -3.45
C SER A 1114 -35.91 2.91 -3.00
N SER A 1115 -37.11 2.73 -3.57
CA SER A 1115 -38.31 3.40 -3.07
C SER A 1115 -39.16 2.46 -2.22
N SER A 1116 -39.79 2.99 -1.17
CA SER A 1116 -40.64 2.20 -0.26
C SER A 1116 -41.87 1.58 -0.95
N ASP A 1117 -42.31 2.14 -2.07
CA ASP A 1117 -43.44 1.67 -2.89
C ASP A 1117 -43.02 0.70 -4.02
N GLY A 1118 -41.72 0.46 -4.19
CA GLY A 1118 -41.15 -0.40 -5.23
C GLY A 1118 -41.10 0.20 -6.63
N SER A 1119 -41.41 1.49 -6.82
CA SER A 1119 -41.25 2.18 -8.11
C SER A 1119 -39.79 2.24 -8.58
N ILE A 1120 -38.84 2.23 -7.64
CA ILE A 1120 -37.41 2.13 -7.87
C ILE A 1120 -36.94 0.83 -7.22
N THR A 1121 -36.73 -0.21 -8.04
CA THR A 1121 -36.41 -1.56 -7.56
C THR A 1121 -35.10 -1.58 -6.77
N GLN A 1122 -34.05 -0.96 -7.30
CA GLN A 1122 -32.76 -0.69 -6.66
C GLN A 1122 -31.88 0.04 -7.68
N ALA A 1123 -31.25 1.15 -7.32
CA ALA A 1123 -30.21 1.79 -8.13
C ALA A 1123 -28.89 1.81 -7.34
N SER A 1124 -27.79 1.47 -8.00
CA SER A 1124 -26.44 1.49 -7.41
C SER A 1124 -25.85 2.89 -7.45
N SER A 1125 -24.95 3.17 -6.51
CA SER A 1125 -24.19 4.42 -6.50
C SER A 1125 -23.22 4.52 -7.69
N VAL A 1126 -23.03 5.73 -8.19
CA VAL A 1126 -21.99 6.15 -9.14
C VAL A 1126 -21.12 7.24 -8.51
N PRO A 1127 -19.85 7.38 -8.88
CA PRO A 1127 -18.95 8.35 -8.27
C PRO A 1127 -19.29 9.76 -8.75
N VAL A 1128 -19.22 10.72 -7.83
CA VAL A 1128 -19.38 12.16 -8.10
C VAL A 1128 -18.11 12.85 -7.63
N ASN A 1129 -17.49 13.64 -8.51
CA ASN A 1129 -16.22 14.35 -8.29
C ASN A 1129 -15.12 13.46 -7.69
N THR A 1130 -15.13 12.15 -7.98
CA THR A 1130 -14.24 11.13 -7.38
C THR A 1130 -14.35 10.92 -5.86
N ALA A 1131 -15.21 11.67 -5.19
CA ALA A 1131 -15.22 11.80 -3.73
C ALA A 1131 -16.58 11.51 -3.09
N GLU A 1132 -17.67 11.56 -3.85
CA GLU A 1132 -19.04 11.46 -3.37
C GLU A 1132 -19.81 10.34 -4.08
N ASN A 1133 -20.93 9.93 -3.49
CA ASN A 1133 -21.87 8.98 -4.10
C ASN A 1133 -22.96 9.73 -4.86
N GLY A 1134 -23.46 9.12 -5.93
CA GLY A 1134 -24.55 9.67 -6.73
C GLY A 1134 -25.51 8.59 -7.20
N PHE A 1135 -26.78 8.94 -7.39
CA PHE A 1135 -27.80 8.01 -7.85
C PHE A 1135 -28.62 8.63 -8.97
N VAL A 1136 -28.71 7.92 -10.10
CA VAL A 1136 -29.60 8.27 -11.21
C VAL A 1136 -31.01 7.77 -10.90
N LEU A 1137 -31.96 8.68 -10.70
CA LEU A 1137 -33.33 8.37 -10.30
C LEU A 1137 -34.34 8.91 -11.31
N GLN A 1138 -35.46 8.20 -11.50
CA GLN A 1138 -36.61 8.69 -12.25
C GLN A 1138 -37.80 8.85 -11.31
N ILE A 1139 -38.11 10.08 -10.92
CA ILE A 1139 -39.13 10.40 -9.92
C ILE A 1139 -40.10 11.43 -10.51
N ASN A 1140 -41.39 11.08 -10.55
CA ASN A 1140 -42.45 11.98 -10.99
C ASN A 1140 -43.38 12.31 -9.82
N GLY A 1141 -43.10 13.41 -9.10
CA GLY A 1141 -43.84 13.84 -7.92
C GLY A 1141 -43.07 13.57 -6.62
N SER A 1142 -43.78 13.16 -5.57
CA SER A 1142 -43.18 12.82 -4.28
C SER A 1142 -42.80 11.34 -4.22
N ALA A 1143 -41.61 11.03 -3.71
CA ALA A 1143 -41.17 9.67 -3.44
C ALA A 1143 -40.56 9.56 -2.03
N ASP A 1144 -40.67 8.37 -1.45
CA ASP A 1144 -40.05 7.99 -0.19
C ASP A 1144 -38.92 7.02 -0.51
N LEU A 1145 -37.69 7.50 -0.45
CA LEU A 1145 -36.49 6.75 -0.81
C LEU A 1145 -35.82 6.18 0.44
N VAL A 1146 -35.25 5.00 0.30
CA VAL A 1146 -34.38 4.38 1.28
C VAL A 1146 -33.00 4.23 0.64
N VAL A 1147 -32.06 5.07 1.08
CA VAL A 1147 -30.64 4.93 0.77
C VAL A 1147 -30.04 4.02 1.82
N SER A 1148 -29.43 2.91 1.41
CA SER A 1148 -28.89 1.92 2.33
C SER A 1148 -27.59 1.33 1.82
N TYR A 1149 -26.69 1.03 2.75
CA TYR A 1149 -25.44 0.35 2.47
C TYR A 1149 -25.68 -1.16 2.39
N SER A 1150 -25.63 -1.74 1.19
CA SER A 1150 -25.92 -3.16 0.97
C SER A 1150 -25.06 -4.14 1.79
N PRO A 1151 -23.77 -3.85 2.10
CA PRO A 1151 -22.96 -4.73 2.95
C PRO A 1151 -23.53 -4.90 4.37
N ASP A 1152 -24.28 -3.93 4.90
CA ASP A 1152 -24.89 -4.04 6.24
C ASP A 1152 -25.93 -5.14 6.32
N HIS A 1153 -26.70 -5.36 5.25
CA HIS A 1153 -27.66 -6.47 5.21
C HIS A 1153 -26.93 -7.83 5.24
N LEU A 1154 -25.85 -7.95 4.46
CA LEU A 1154 -25.00 -9.15 4.44
C LEU A 1154 -24.32 -9.37 5.79
N TYR A 1155 -23.88 -8.30 6.44
CA TYR A 1155 -23.32 -8.32 7.78
C TYR A 1155 -24.34 -8.85 8.77
N ASN A 1156 -25.54 -8.26 8.83
CA ASN A 1156 -26.61 -8.66 9.74
C ASN A 1156 -27.02 -10.13 9.54
N LEU A 1157 -27.15 -10.57 8.27
CA LEU A 1157 -27.41 -11.96 7.94
C LEU A 1157 -26.28 -12.89 8.43
N GLY A 1158 -25.03 -12.52 8.13
CA GLY A 1158 -23.87 -13.27 8.57
C GLY A 1158 -23.75 -13.32 10.09
N MET A 1159 -24.07 -12.23 10.77
CA MET A 1159 -24.11 -12.14 12.22
C MET A 1159 -25.17 -13.10 12.77
N ALA A 1160 -26.39 -13.10 12.24
CA ALA A 1160 -27.45 -14.02 12.64
C ALA A 1160 -27.01 -15.50 12.48
N ILE A 1161 -26.33 -15.84 11.37
CA ILE A 1161 -25.74 -17.17 11.14
C ILE A 1161 -24.67 -17.48 12.20
N SER A 1162 -23.77 -16.54 12.48
CA SER A 1162 -22.70 -16.67 13.46
C SER A 1162 -23.21 -16.90 14.88
N LEU A 1163 -24.16 -16.09 15.37
CA LEU A 1163 -24.74 -16.28 16.70
C LEU A 1163 -25.52 -17.58 16.81
N THR A 1164 -26.31 -17.94 15.79
CA THR A 1164 -27.05 -19.20 15.78
C THR A 1164 -26.09 -20.38 15.86
N SER A 1165 -25.00 -20.32 15.09
CA SER A 1165 -23.94 -21.35 15.09
C SER A 1165 -23.23 -21.43 16.43
N ALA A 1166 -22.86 -20.29 17.03
CA ALA A 1166 -22.26 -20.23 18.35
C ALA A 1166 -23.17 -20.81 19.44
N LEU A 1167 -24.47 -20.50 19.38
CA LEU A 1167 -25.48 -21.04 20.29
C LEU A 1167 -25.62 -22.56 20.14
N VAL A 1168 -25.74 -23.07 18.91
CA VAL A 1168 -25.85 -24.50 18.63
C VAL A 1168 -24.61 -25.26 19.11
N ILE A 1169 -23.41 -24.73 18.83
CA ILE A 1169 -22.15 -25.32 19.28
C ILE A 1169 -22.07 -25.33 20.81
N THR A 1170 -22.43 -24.22 21.47
CA THR A 1170 -22.36 -24.08 22.93
C THR A 1170 -23.37 -25.01 23.63
N ILE A 1171 -24.62 -25.03 23.18
CA ILE A 1171 -25.65 -25.94 23.71
C ILE A 1171 -25.22 -27.38 23.50
N SER A 1172 -24.71 -27.74 22.32
CA SER A 1172 -24.22 -29.08 22.04
C SER A 1172 -23.05 -29.47 22.95
N ALA A 1173 -22.11 -28.56 23.19
CA ALA A 1173 -20.98 -28.78 24.09
C ALA A 1173 -21.44 -28.96 25.56
N VAL A 1174 -22.38 -28.14 26.02
CA VAL A 1174 -22.96 -28.23 27.38
C VAL A 1174 -23.74 -29.52 27.55
N LEU A 1175 -24.63 -29.87 26.60
CA LEU A 1175 -25.37 -31.14 26.61
C LEU A 1175 -24.40 -32.33 26.61
N PHE A 1176 -23.36 -32.27 25.79
CA PHE A 1176 -22.34 -33.31 25.73
C PHE A 1176 -21.54 -33.44 27.05
N TYR A 1177 -21.26 -32.33 27.73
CA TYR A 1177 -20.63 -32.32 29.04
C TYR A 1177 -21.54 -32.94 30.11
N ILE A 1178 -22.78 -32.47 30.20
CA ILE A 1178 -23.76 -32.94 31.21
C ILE A 1178 -24.16 -34.40 30.97
N TRP A 1179 -24.47 -34.78 29.73
CA TRP A 1179 -24.94 -36.13 29.39
C TRP A 1179 -23.78 -37.11 29.25
N GLY A 1180 -22.58 -36.66 28.91
CA GLY A 1180 -21.39 -37.50 28.84
C GLY A 1180 -21.04 -38.15 30.18
N ASP A 1181 -21.30 -37.46 31.30
CA ASP A 1181 -21.10 -38.01 32.65
C ASP A 1181 -22.29 -38.88 33.11
N ARG A 1182 -23.53 -38.57 32.70
CA ARG A 1182 -24.71 -39.44 32.94
C ARG A 1182 -24.68 -40.75 32.15
N LEU A 1183 -24.31 -40.72 30.87
CA LEU A 1183 -24.21 -41.94 30.04
C LEU A 1183 -23.07 -42.87 30.52
N ARG A 1184 -21.96 -42.31 31.01
CA ARG A 1184 -20.88 -43.09 31.63
C ARG A 1184 -21.29 -43.73 32.95
N SER A 1185 -22.20 -43.11 33.71
CA SER A 1185 -22.70 -43.67 34.97
C SER A 1185 -23.84 -44.67 34.78
N LEU A 1186 -24.62 -44.58 33.68
CA LEU A 1186 -25.74 -45.48 33.37
C LEU A 1186 -25.35 -46.80 32.66
N CYS A 1187 -24.12 -46.93 32.13
CA CYS A 1187 -23.64 -48.15 31.48
C CYS A 1187 -22.51 -48.93 32.22
N PRO A 1188 -22.69 -49.37 33.49
CA PRO A 1188 -21.73 -50.27 34.14
C PRO A 1188 -21.63 -51.66 33.49
N ARG A 1189 -22.72 -52.15 32.85
CA ARG A 1189 -22.80 -53.53 32.33
C ARG A 1189 -21.97 -53.77 31.06
N LEU A 1190 -21.76 -52.76 30.21
CA LEU A 1190 -20.95 -52.90 28.99
C LEU A 1190 -19.44 -52.98 29.25
N ARG A 1191 -18.96 -52.57 30.44
CA ARG A 1191 -17.55 -52.72 30.84
C ARG A 1191 -17.16 -54.11 31.35
N ARG A 1192 -18.11 -55.04 31.52
CA ARG A 1192 -17.79 -56.44 31.87
C ARG A 1192 -17.67 -57.36 30.65
N ALA A 1193 -17.93 -56.86 29.44
CA ALA A 1193 -17.90 -57.65 28.20
C ALA A 1193 -16.77 -57.26 27.23
N ARG A 1194 -15.87 -56.35 27.63
CA ARG A 1194 -14.57 -56.07 27.02
C ARG A 1194 -13.52 -56.17 28.11
#